data_AF-A0A1X2GBP3-F1
#
_entry.id   AF-A0A1X2GBP3-F1
#
_cell.length_a   1.000
_cell.length_b   1.000
_cell.length_c   1.000
_cell.angle_alpha   90.00
_cell.angle_beta   90.00
_cell.angle_gamma   90.00
#
_symmetry.space_group_name_H-M   'P 1'
#
loop_
_entity.id
_entity.type
_entity.pdbx_description
1 polymer ?
#
loop_
_entity_poly.entity_id
_entity_poly.type
_entity_poly.pdbx_seq_one_letter_code
_entity_poly.pdbx_strand_id
1 'polypeptide(L)'
;MLKSISCTECRKQHRKCVRTNQSVECVRCFRMHLDCVMPSADHLQDQDETVDGSKQLRQMKASVAVLQSTIQQLELQMHQLQQPPDRLDDMDTASIGSQATTASLTPSSSTSSATSLTQPGHPLELFTLQQYLQDMYTHVSAEPHPPLLMQVVTSSSPSPLLHHPPRPDDLLLEKGKEWKVTFVDGRWQIDTGIKSMAELLQLQTKLYRQLSPFQGVSRFLEIELSQVDRHRQSVFQMSARVARNHLLLPPSTPVAWDRSRVPTMAFHIPNRVVNSLIKLHFQFFHDYLPFVYKDAYLAHLRQLKDPMQCPLTTALCSYVCCGYYKDIPPIKDLPWFNNSQDRRTVAEYFYERCRAVLDDIYDDPNRRLETVMCINILKRFLMNTLRVSEMRKLDTIAYLICMDLKNHYKHAQLVDLEGQPFPSPTPASPGSPPSSPSASPPTVSIAEHAVFARHYAFSAWAHVCLDFFTPDGPDLEGYHKSWDLIPLLPLPGESNTLRQYLEMQSHYFALVLAPAVYNLFEHIQTALLGYRVAFDLEIFLRFQSCTREWWQRLPPEFRLCDDPDDPDTIRQAIRDCEDDVKLVLYVFYLDLVTSCYVCLPRAKSMSADNDPGLLQQIQSMCVNASLEAAEMLMLIMARLDANISYSQFVGDVFLFVAVDILAHHAQSDDPDLVRKAKDKLAACFQVLENADFMEGHRVDLAASPLTHSLLDSNAAMFHLYNQYPQPRYALLYDLCRFLSPLNGYMPRTQRLETMCP
;
A
#
# COMPACT_ATOMS: atom_id res chain seq x y z
N MET A 1 26.11 -31.04 21.59
CA MET A 1 26.69 -29.68 21.61
C MET A 1 26.32 -29.04 22.93
N LEU A 2 27.30 -28.65 23.75
CA LEU A 2 27.04 -27.82 24.93
C LEU A 2 26.49 -26.46 24.45
N LYS A 3 25.40 -25.96 25.03
CA LYS A 3 24.89 -24.62 24.72
C LYS A 3 25.98 -23.62 25.14
N SER A 4 26.66 -22.99 24.18
CA SER A 4 27.68 -21.99 24.51
C SER A 4 27.02 -20.75 25.09
N ILE A 5 27.46 -20.32 26.28
CA ILE A 5 27.00 -19.09 26.91
C ILE A 5 27.39 -17.90 26.00
N SER A 6 26.44 -16.99 25.78
CA SER A 6 26.67 -15.78 24.99
C SER A 6 27.58 -14.81 25.75
N CYS A 7 28.53 -14.16 25.07
CA CYS A 7 29.28 -13.05 25.67
C CYS A 7 28.35 -11.85 25.95
N THR A 8 28.78 -10.94 26.82
CA THR A 8 28.03 -9.76 27.26
C THR A 8 27.61 -8.88 26.09
N GLU A 9 28.51 -8.60 25.15
CA GLU A 9 28.18 -7.78 23.98
C GLU A 9 27.18 -8.45 23.03
N CYS A 10 27.36 -9.74 22.74
CA CYS A 10 26.36 -10.49 21.98
C CYS A 10 25.02 -10.55 22.72
N ARG A 11 25.01 -10.67 24.05
CA ARG A 11 23.79 -10.68 24.85
C ARG A 11 23.09 -9.31 24.81
N LYS A 12 23.83 -8.22 25.04
CA LYS A 12 23.35 -6.83 25.00
C LYS A 12 22.75 -6.46 23.65
N GLN A 13 23.33 -6.99 22.58
CA GLN A 13 22.90 -6.71 21.21
C GLN A 13 21.96 -7.79 20.64
N HIS A 14 21.54 -8.75 21.47
CA HIS A 14 20.64 -9.87 21.12
C HIS A 14 21.13 -10.73 19.94
N ARG A 15 22.41 -11.12 19.94
CA ARG A 15 23.09 -11.84 18.85
C ARG A 15 23.57 -13.24 19.21
N LYS A 16 23.65 -14.07 18.18
CA LYS A 16 24.22 -15.42 18.28
C LYS A 16 25.73 -15.32 18.52
N CYS A 17 26.15 -15.66 19.73
CA CYS A 17 27.55 -15.75 20.11
C CYS A 17 28.11 -17.11 19.65
N VAL A 18 28.77 -17.14 18.49
CA VAL A 18 29.46 -18.34 18.00
C VAL A 18 30.93 -18.27 18.39
N ARG A 19 31.41 -19.22 19.18
CA ARG A 19 32.83 -19.38 19.51
C ARG A 19 33.36 -20.58 18.73
N THR A 20 34.51 -20.44 18.08
CA THR A 20 35.26 -21.60 17.60
C THR A 20 35.92 -22.26 18.80
N ASN A 21 36.12 -23.58 18.80
CA ASN A 21 36.47 -24.40 19.98
C ASN A 21 37.74 -23.98 20.77
N GLN A 22 38.45 -22.93 20.34
CA GLN A 22 39.69 -22.45 20.95
C GLN A 22 39.77 -20.92 21.07
N SER A 23 38.77 -20.14 20.61
CA SER A 23 38.84 -18.68 20.67
C SER A 23 38.29 -18.13 22.00
N VAL A 24 39.06 -17.24 22.63
CA VAL A 24 38.63 -16.50 23.83
C VAL A 24 37.46 -15.56 23.49
N GLU A 25 37.43 -15.07 22.25
CA GLU A 25 36.41 -14.19 21.72
C GLU A 25 35.45 -14.96 20.80
N CYS A 26 34.20 -14.52 20.71
CA CYS A 26 33.28 -15.04 19.71
C CYS A 26 33.59 -14.43 18.35
N VAL A 27 33.27 -15.16 17.28
CA VAL A 27 33.53 -14.77 15.89
C VAL A 27 33.00 -13.37 15.58
N ARG A 28 31.84 -13.01 16.16
CA ARG A 28 31.22 -11.70 15.96
C ARG A 28 32.00 -10.58 16.63
N CYS A 29 32.28 -10.68 17.93
CA CYS A 29 33.03 -9.66 18.65
C CYS A 29 34.42 -9.45 18.04
N PHE A 30 35.08 -10.54 17.66
CA PHE A 30 36.36 -10.47 16.94
C PHE A 30 36.25 -9.69 15.63
N ARG A 31 35.25 -10.01 14.79
CA ARG A 31 35.03 -9.31 13.50
C ARG A 31 34.67 -7.83 13.66
N MET A 32 33.89 -7.51 14.69
CA MET A 32 33.42 -6.16 14.96
C MET A 32 34.39 -5.33 15.80
N HIS A 33 35.54 -5.90 16.18
CA HIS A 33 36.50 -5.31 17.12
C HIS A 33 35.84 -4.85 18.43
N LEU A 34 34.94 -5.68 18.97
CA LEU A 34 34.27 -5.47 20.25
C LEU A 34 34.91 -6.33 21.34
N ASP A 35 34.97 -5.81 22.56
CA ASP A 35 35.45 -6.57 23.71
C ASP A 35 34.53 -7.76 24.02
N CYS A 36 35.01 -8.97 23.75
CA CYS A 36 34.22 -10.18 23.93
C CYS A 36 34.27 -10.68 25.38
N VAL A 37 33.61 -9.96 26.29
CA VAL A 37 33.61 -10.30 27.71
C VAL A 37 32.59 -11.41 27.99
N MET A 38 33.04 -12.54 28.55
CA MET A 38 32.10 -13.55 29.05
C MET A 38 31.43 -13.06 30.33
N PRO A 39 30.11 -13.23 30.50
CA PRO A 39 29.48 -12.92 31.77
C PRO A 39 30.14 -13.77 32.87
N SER A 40 30.56 -13.12 33.95
CA SER A 40 31.18 -13.81 35.09
C SER A 40 30.19 -14.81 35.69
N ALA A 41 30.72 -15.90 36.26
CA ALA A 41 29.89 -16.95 36.87
C ALA A 41 28.94 -16.42 37.96
N ASP A 42 29.26 -15.26 38.54
CA ASP A 42 28.49 -14.62 39.61
C ASP A 42 27.16 -13.99 39.12
N HIS A 43 26.97 -13.78 37.81
CA HIS A 43 25.72 -13.28 37.22
C HIS A 43 24.83 -14.37 36.60
N LEU A 44 25.10 -15.64 36.88
CA LEU A 44 24.36 -16.77 36.31
C LEU A 44 23.01 -17.07 36.99
N GLN A 45 22.61 -16.32 38.02
CA GLN A 45 21.32 -16.52 38.69
C GLN A 45 20.10 -16.00 37.90
N ASP A 46 20.31 -15.21 36.84
CA ASP A 46 19.24 -14.70 35.96
C ASP A 46 19.10 -15.52 34.65
N GLN A 47 19.45 -16.80 34.68
CA GLN A 47 19.52 -17.65 33.49
C GLN A 47 18.16 -18.05 32.88
N ASP A 48 17.04 -17.81 33.58
CA ASP A 48 15.69 -18.15 33.12
C ASP A 48 14.87 -16.96 32.62
N GLU A 49 15.46 -15.75 32.53
CA GLU A 49 14.86 -14.68 31.74
C GLU A 49 14.96 -15.02 30.25
N THR A 50 13.85 -15.49 29.67
CA THR A 50 13.71 -15.69 28.23
C THR A 50 14.11 -14.41 27.49
N VAL A 51 15.16 -14.54 26.66
CA VAL A 51 15.93 -13.48 25.98
C VAL A 51 15.16 -12.76 24.86
N ASP A 52 13.84 -12.93 24.77
CA ASP A 52 12.99 -12.40 23.71
C ASP A 52 12.30 -11.07 24.08
N GLY A 53 12.64 -10.47 25.23
CA GLY A 53 11.96 -9.28 25.73
C GLY A 53 10.51 -9.52 26.14
N SER A 54 10.00 -10.76 26.11
CA SER A 54 8.61 -11.07 26.45
C SER A 54 8.28 -10.80 27.92
N LYS A 55 9.28 -10.81 28.82
CA LYS A 55 9.09 -10.41 30.23
C LYS A 55 8.90 -8.89 30.33
N GLN A 56 9.73 -8.11 29.65
CA GLN A 56 9.63 -6.66 29.61
C GLN A 56 8.36 -6.21 28.87
N LEU A 57 7.99 -6.90 27.79
CA LEU A 57 6.72 -6.71 27.09
C LEU A 57 5.52 -7.13 27.95
N ARG A 58 5.61 -8.22 28.73
CA ARG A 58 4.57 -8.60 29.71
C ARG A 58 4.46 -7.57 30.82
N GLN A 59 5.57 -7.02 31.32
CA GLN A 59 5.58 -5.95 32.31
C GLN A 59 5.01 -4.64 31.75
N MET A 60 5.35 -4.28 30.51
CA MET A 60 4.75 -3.13 29.83
C MET A 60 3.25 -3.35 29.61
N LYS A 61 2.82 -4.53 29.14
CA LYS A 61 1.40 -4.87 28.99
C LYS A 61 0.65 -4.80 30.32
N ALA A 62 1.25 -5.31 31.39
CA ALA A 62 0.68 -5.19 32.74
C ALA A 62 0.58 -3.73 33.19
N SER A 63 1.62 -2.92 32.92
CA SER A 63 1.63 -1.49 33.26
C SER A 63 0.58 -0.70 32.48
N VAL A 64 0.42 -1.01 31.19
CA VAL A 64 -0.62 -0.40 30.33
C VAL A 64 -2.01 -0.81 30.80
N ALA A 65 -2.23 -2.06 31.18
CA ALA A 65 -3.52 -2.51 31.73
C ALA A 65 -3.86 -1.78 33.05
N VAL A 66 -2.88 -1.57 33.93
CA VAL A 66 -3.06 -0.77 35.16
C VAL A 66 -3.38 0.69 34.83
N LEU A 67 -2.67 1.30 33.88
CA LEU A 67 -2.94 2.67 33.42
C LEU A 67 -4.35 2.81 32.83
N GLN A 68 -4.77 1.88 31.97
CA GLN A 68 -6.12 1.88 31.40
C GLN A 68 -7.21 1.78 32.49
N SER A 69 -7.04 0.88 33.46
CA SER A 69 -7.96 0.78 34.60
C SER A 69 -7.99 2.07 35.42
N THR A 70 -6.85 2.74 35.57
CA THR A 70 -6.75 4.01 36.32
C THR A 70 -7.46 5.14 35.59
N ILE A 71 -7.30 5.23 34.27
CA ILE A 71 -8.00 6.21 33.43
C ILE A 71 -9.52 6.01 33.51
N GLN A 72 -10.01 4.77 33.35
CA GLN A 72 -11.45 4.48 33.47
C GLN A 72 -12.01 4.84 34.84
N GLN A 73 -11.25 4.65 35.92
CA GLN A 73 -11.66 5.03 37.26
C GLN A 73 -11.74 6.56 37.43
N LEU A 74 -10.77 7.30 36.87
CA LEU A 74 -10.79 8.76 36.85
C LEU A 74 -11.95 9.32 36.02
N GLU A 75 -12.25 8.73 34.87
CA GLU A 75 -13.41 9.09 34.04
C GLU A 75 -14.73 8.90 34.81
N LEU A 76 -14.87 7.78 35.53
CA LEU A 76 -16.04 7.52 36.36
C LEU A 76 -16.18 8.56 37.50
N GLN A 77 -15.07 8.91 38.16
CA GLN A 77 -15.07 9.94 39.21
C GLN A 77 -15.41 11.32 38.65
N MET A 78 -14.89 11.67 37.47
CA MET A 78 -15.24 12.91 36.79
C MET A 78 -16.72 12.97 36.44
N HIS A 79 -17.32 11.87 35.97
CA HIS A 79 -18.76 11.78 35.73
C HIS A 79 -19.59 11.96 37.00
N GLN A 80 -19.17 11.35 38.13
CA GLN A 80 -19.84 11.52 39.41
C GLN A 80 -19.78 12.97 39.92
N LEU A 81 -18.68 13.68 39.66
CA LEU A 81 -18.53 15.10 40.02
C LEU A 81 -19.27 16.04 39.08
N GLN A 82 -19.53 15.62 37.85
CA GLN A 82 -20.30 16.39 36.85
C GLN A 82 -21.80 16.20 36.97
N GLN A 83 -22.26 15.17 37.70
CA GLN A 83 -23.68 15.09 38.04
C GLN A 83 -24.02 16.24 39.00
N PRO A 84 -24.93 17.15 38.60
CA PRO A 84 -25.38 18.20 39.49
C PRO A 84 -26.00 17.53 40.74
N PRO A 85 -25.77 18.07 41.94
CA PRO A 85 -26.37 17.51 43.15
C PRO A 85 -27.88 17.50 42.97
N ASP A 86 -28.45 16.30 42.87
CA ASP A 86 -29.88 16.09 42.75
C ASP A 86 -30.56 16.85 43.89
N ARG A 87 -31.45 17.76 43.49
CA ARG A 87 -32.32 18.47 44.41
C ARG A 87 -33.16 17.43 45.15
N LEU A 88 -32.84 17.26 46.43
CA LEU A 88 -33.76 16.73 47.42
C LEU A 88 -34.92 17.71 47.56
N ASP A 89 -35.96 17.55 46.74
CA ASP A 89 -37.29 18.05 47.05
C ASP A 89 -38.34 17.04 46.55
N ASP A 90 -39.34 16.85 47.40
CA ASP A 90 -40.62 16.12 47.22
C ASP A 90 -40.64 14.60 47.28
N MET A 91 -40.61 14.14 48.53
CA MET A 91 -41.47 13.08 49.05
C MET A 91 -42.95 13.54 48.96
N ASP A 92 -43.80 12.87 48.19
CA ASP A 92 -45.14 12.46 48.67
C ASP A 92 -45.98 11.63 47.67
N THR A 93 -46.42 10.48 48.18
CA THR A 93 -47.73 9.81 47.99
C THR A 93 -48.24 9.33 46.61
N ALA A 94 -48.40 8.00 46.55
CA ALA A 94 -49.65 7.25 46.27
C ALA A 94 -49.85 6.51 44.93
N SER A 95 -50.55 5.37 45.09
CA SER A 95 -51.31 4.52 44.12
C SER A 95 -50.50 3.49 43.32
N ILE A 96 -50.57 2.18 43.60
CA ILE A 96 -51.69 1.21 43.38
C ILE A 96 -52.13 1.10 41.91
N GLY A 97 -51.96 -0.13 41.35
CA GLY A 97 -52.71 -0.65 40.19
C GLY A 97 -51.81 -1.29 39.10
N SER A 98 -51.52 -2.59 39.10
CA SER A 98 -52.28 -3.73 38.54
C SER A 98 -52.16 -3.96 37.01
N GLN A 99 -51.70 -5.19 36.67
CA GLN A 99 -52.02 -6.05 35.50
C GLN A 99 -51.66 -5.55 34.07
N ALA A 100 -50.76 -6.23 33.34
CA ALA A 100 -50.91 -7.50 32.60
C ALA A 100 -51.91 -7.44 31.43
N THR A 101 -51.43 -7.57 30.17
CA THR A 101 -51.83 -8.59 29.15
C THR A 101 -51.46 -8.21 27.69
N THR A 102 -50.76 -9.15 27.03
CA THR A 102 -50.87 -9.70 25.65
C THR A 102 -51.37 -8.90 24.44
N ALA A 103 -50.63 -9.01 23.32
CA ALA A 103 -51.03 -9.46 21.95
C ALA A 103 -50.04 -8.88 20.92
N SER A 104 -49.22 -9.64 20.17
CA SER A 104 -49.49 -10.51 19.02
C SER A 104 -50.36 -9.87 17.92
N LEU A 105 -49.72 -9.38 16.85
CA LEU A 105 -50.32 -9.21 15.52
C LEU A 105 -49.30 -9.57 14.43
N THR A 106 -49.66 -10.58 13.64
CA THR A 106 -49.14 -10.94 12.32
C THR A 106 -49.50 -9.91 11.25
N PRO A 107 -48.75 -9.76 10.15
CA PRO A 107 -49.28 -9.25 8.91
C PRO A 107 -49.43 -10.34 7.84
N SER A 108 -50.63 -10.36 7.28
CA SER A 108 -51.09 -11.13 6.12
C SER A 108 -50.50 -10.61 4.81
N SER A 109 -50.17 -11.58 3.95
CA SER A 109 -49.85 -11.45 2.53
C SER A 109 -50.98 -10.85 1.69
N SER A 110 -50.64 -9.95 0.77
CA SER A 110 -51.48 -9.60 -0.38
C SER A 110 -50.66 -9.64 -1.66
N THR A 111 -50.96 -10.65 -2.48
CA THR A 111 -50.61 -10.82 -3.89
C THR A 111 -51.37 -9.84 -4.77
N SER A 112 -50.69 -9.19 -5.71
CA SER A 112 -51.34 -8.60 -6.88
C SER A 112 -50.45 -8.72 -8.11
N SER A 113 -50.90 -9.56 -9.03
CA SER A 113 -50.40 -9.73 -10.39
C SER A 113 -50.90 -8.59 -11.28
N ALA A 114 -50.03 -8.00 -12.10
CA ALA A 114 -50.46 -7.24 -13.28
C ALA A 114 -49.38 -7.32 -14.38
N THR A 115 -49.75 -7.97 -15.48
CA THR A 115 -49.10 -7.95 -16.79
C THR A 115 -49.35 -6.62 -17.50
N SER A 116 -48.31 -6.01 -18.11
CA SER A 116 -48.47 -5.25 -19.36
C SER A 116 -47.16 -5.11 -20.13
N LEU A 117 -47.28 -5.29 -21.44
CA LEU A 117 -46.26 -5.29 -22.48
C LEU A 117 -45.69 -3.91 -22.84
N THR A 118 -44.37 -3.90 -23.07
CA THR A 118 -43.55 -3.20 -24.09
C THR A 118 -43.91 -1.79 -24.58
N GLN A 119 -42.95 -0.87 -24.46
CA GLN A 119 -42.33 -0.15 -25.61
C GLN A 119 -40.98 0.50 -25.23
N PRO A 120 -40.09 0.83 -26.19
CA PRO A 120 -38.67 1.08 -25.97
C PRO A 120 -38.37 2.53 -25.60
N GLY A 121 -37.62 2.74 -24.52
CA GLY A 121 -37.09 4.03 -24.10
C GLY A 121 -35.73 4.33 -24.73
N HIS A 122 -35.58 5.56 -25.22
CA HIS A 122 -34.33 6.17 -25.69
C HIS A 122 -33.26 6.25 -24.57
N PRO A 123 -31.95 6.24 -24.90
CA PRO A 123 -30.88 6.45 -23.93
C PRO A 123 -30.62 7.97 -23.78
N LEU A 124 -31.00 8.55 -22.65
CA LEU A 124 -30.67 9.94 -22.29
C LEU A 124 -30.64 10.04 -20.76
N GLU A 125 -29.52 9.67 -20.13
CA GLU A 125 -29.26 9.99 -18.69
C GLU A 125 -27.81 9.73 -18.23
N LEU A 126 -26.82 9.97 -19.11
CA LEU A 126 -25.39 10.04 -18.70
C LEU A 126 -24.82 11.47 -18.73
N PHE A 127 -25.54 12.43 -19.34
CA PHE A 127 -25.09 13.81 -19.49
C PHE A 127 -25.20 14.64 -18.22
N THR A 128 -26.08 14.33 -17.27
CA THR A 128 -26.40 15.22 -16.14
C THR A 128 -25.33 15.28 -15.05
N LEU A 129 -24.64 14.19 -14.70
CA LEU A 129 -23.51 14.27 -13.75
C LEU A 129 -22.28 14.91 -14.39
N GLN A 130 -21.97 14.52 -15.64
CA GLN A 130 -20.82 15.04 -16.37
C GLN A 130 -21.00 16.52 -16.64
N GLN A 131 -22.20 16.98 -17.00
CA GLN A 131 -22.52 18.39 -17.19
C GLN A 131 -22.61 19.15 -15.86
N TYR A 132 -23.15 18.56 -14.78
CA TYR A 132 -23.12 19.18 -13.45
C TYR A 132 -21.70 19.37 -12.92
N LEU A 133 -20.83 18.38 -13.13
CA LEU A 133 -19.40 18.48 -12.83
C LEU A 133 -18.73 19.50 -13.77
N GLN A 134 -18.96 19.45 -15.08
CA GLN A 134 -18.40 20.40 -16.06
C GLN A 134 -18.82 21.85 -15.80
N ASP A 135 -20.08 22.09 -15.42
CA ASP A 135 -20.64 23.41 -15.09
C ASP A 135 -20.10 23.94 -13.75
N MET A 136 -19.74 23.05 -12.81
CA MET A 136 -18.95 23.44 -11.63
C MET A 136 -17.50 23.86 -11.97
N TYR A 137 -16.91 23.31 -13.03
CA TYR A 137 -15.49 23.54 -13.36
C TYR A 137 -15.25 24.70 -14.35
N THR A 138 -16.24 25.13 -15.14
CA THR A 138 -16.08 26.25 -16.11
C THR A 138 -15.98 27.63 -15.46
N HIS A 139 -16.21 27.78 -14.15
CA HIS A 139 -16.14 29.05 -13.44
C HIS A 139 -14.77 29.41 -12.83
N VAL A 140 -13.71 28.61 -13.03
CA VAL A 140 -12.39 28.83 -12.40
C VAL A 140 -11.30 29.36 -13.35
N SER A 141 -11.59 29.58 -14.64
CA SER A 141 -10.57 30.11 -15.58
C SER A 141 -11.09 31.26 -16.44
N ALA A 142 -11.10 32.45 -15.86
CA ALA A 142 -10.97 33.71 -16.58
C ALA A 142 -10.41 34.77 -15.62
N GLU A 143 -9.17 35.20 -15.83
CA GLU A 143 -8.70 36.47 -15.26
C GLU A 143 -9.60 37.62 -15.74
N PRO A 144 -9.78 38.66 -14.91
CA PRO A 144 -9.64 39.99 -15.47
C PRO A 144 -8.87 40.97 -14.57
N HIS A 145 -8.05 41.78 -15.23
CA HIS A 145 -7.53 43.06 -14.73
C HIS A 145 -8.67 44.05 -14.38
N PRO A 146 -8.40 45.07 -13.52
CA PRO A 146 -9.44 45.87 -12.87
C PRO A 146 -9.97 47.00 -13.77
N PRO A 147 -11.19 47.49 -13.48
CA PRO A 147 -11.27 48.89 -13.09
C PRO A 147 -12.29 49.24 -11.99
N LEU A 148 -11.98 50.34 -11.30
CA LEU A 148 -12.82 51.13 -10.41
C LEU A 148 -14.05 51.72 -11.11
N LEU A 149 -15.23 51.65 -10.51
CA LEU A 149 -16.08 52.80 -10.10
C LEU A 149 -17.45 52.38 -9.56
N MET A 150 -17.90 53.12 -8.55
CA MET A 150 -19.23 53.08 -7.93
C MET A 150 -20.38 53.18 -8.95
N GLN A 151 -21.49 52.49 -8.69
CA GLN A 151 -22.80 53.15 -8.64
C GLN A 151 -23.86 52.34 -7.86
N VAL A 152 -24.56 53.11 -7.01
CA VAL A 152 -25.78 52.82 -6.26
C VAL A 152 -26.97 52.72 -7.22
N VAL A 153 -27.95 51.82 -6.98
CA VAL A 153 -29.42 52.06 -7.07
C VAL A 153 -30.21 50.83 -6.55
N THR A 154 -30.83 51.05 -5.38
CA THR A 154 -32.19 50.72 -4.85
C THR A 154 -32.98 49.44 -5.21
N SER A 155 -33.26 48.67 -4.15
CA SER A 155 -34.56 48.20 -3.62
C SER A 155 -35.63 47.54 -4.49
N SER A 156 -36.05 46.34 -4.07
CA SER A 156 -37.44 45.86 -4.11
C SER A 156 -37.77 45.06 -2.82
N SER A 157 -38.98 45.29 -2.29
CA SER A 157 -39.49 44.88 -0.97
C SER A 157 -39.64 43.36 -0.75
N PRO A 158 -39.57 42.89 0.52
CA PRO A 158 -40.03 41.56 0.90
C PRO A 158 -41.43 41.57 1.57
N SER A 159 -42.19 40.50 1.33
CA SER A 159 -43.44 40.16 2.02
C SER A 159 -43.20 39.68 3.46
N PRO A 160 -44.17 39.81 4.38
CA PRO A 160 -43.95 39.54 5.80
C PRO A 160 -44.19 38.07 6.13
N LEU A 161 -43.14 37.37 6.58
CA LEU A 161 -43.27 36.13 7.34
C LEU A 161 -42.62 36.34 8.72
N LEU A 162 -43.28 35.81 9.76
CA LEU A 162 -42.89 35.92 11.15
C LEU A 162 -41.43 35.44 11.37
N HIS A 163 -40.54 36.38 11.66
CA HIS A 163 -39.20 36.09 12.15
C HIS A 163 -39.18 36.10 13.68
N HIS A 164 -38.82 34.97 14.28
CA HIS A 164 -38.14 34.99 15.58
C HIS A 164 -36.83 35.77 15.43
N PRO A 165 -36.46 36.65 16.38
CA PRO A 165 -35.19 37.34 16.32
C PRO A 165 -34.05 36.29 16.36
N PRO A 166 -33.13 36.29 15.39
CA PRO A 166 -31.98 35.40 15.45
C PRO A 166 -31.17 35.73 16.70
N ARG A 167 -30.69 34.68 17.40
CA ARG A 167 -29.79 34.87 18.53
C ARG A 167 -28.55 35.66 18.03
N PRO A 168 -28.02 36.62 18.81
CA PRO A 168 -26.88 37.45 18.39
C PRO A 168 -25.65 36.66 17.94
N ASP A 169 -25.50 35.42 18.41
CA ASP A 169 -24.36 34.56 18.09
C ASP A 169 -24.42 33.95 16.67
N ASP A 170 -25.60 33.92 16.02
CA ASP A 170 -25.75 33.38 14.66
C ASP A 170 -25.35 34.39 13.57
N LEU A 171 -25.41 35.70 13.86
CA LEU A 171 -25.13 36.78 12.89
C LEU A 171 -23.63 37.08 12.70
N LEU A 172 -22.77 36.60 13.59
CA LEU A 172 -21.33 36.94 13.57
C LEU A 172 -20.57 36.38 12.36
N LEU A 173 -21.16 35.49 11.56
CA LEU A 173 -20.43 34.74 10.53
C LEU A 173 -21.05 34.79 9.13
N GLU A 174 -22.19 35.47 8.92
CA GLU A 174 -22.69 35.76 7.57
C GLU A 174 -21.85 36.82 6.84
N LYS A 175 -21.13 37.69 7.57
CA LYS A 175 -20.27 38.73 7.01
C LYS A 175 -18.77 38.38 7.01
N GLY A 176 -18.41 37.16 7.43
CA GLY A 176 -17.03 36.80 7.73
C GLY A 176 -16.56 37.36 9.08
N LYS A 177 -15.70 36.63 9.78
CA LYS A 177 -15.11 37.08 11.06
C LYS A 177 -13.91 37.98 10.73
N GLU A 178 -13.98 39.26 11.05
CA GLU A 178 -12.81 40.15 10.93
C GLU A 178 -11.79 39.77 12.01
N TRP A 179 -10.62 39.29 11.59
CA TRP A 179 -9.54 38.96 12.52
C TRP A 179 -8.63 40.17 12.69
N LYS A 180 -8.37 40.54 13.94
CA LYS A 180 -7.43 41.62 14.21
C LYS A 180 -6.01 41.05 14.17
N VAL A 181 -5.32 41.33 13.07
CA VAL A 181 -3.91 40.97 12.90
C VAL A 181 -3.05 42.09 13.49
N THR A 182 -2.11 41.74 14.37
CA THR A 182 -1.15 42.66 14.99
C THR A 182 0.27 42.16 14.76
N PHE A 183 1.25 43.05 14.68
CA PHE A 183 2.65 42.70 14.56
C PHE A 183 3.35 43.06 15.88
N VAL A 184 3.78 42.05 16.63
CA VAL A 184 4.36 42.20 17.97
C VAL A 184 5.68 41.44 18.01
N ASP A 185 6.76 42.13 18.37
CA ASP A 185 8.13 41.57 18.50
C ASP A 185 8.62 40.80 17.27
N GLY A 186 8.36 41.33 16.07
CA GLY A 186 8.81 40.71 14.83
C GLY A 186 7.91 39.55 14.34
N ARG A 187 6.79 39.28 15.00
CA ARG A 187 5.86 38.19 14.66
C ARG A 187 4.46 38.71 14.40
N TRP A 188 3.79 38.12 13.41
CA TRP A 188 2.36 38.33 13.19
C TRP A 188 1.56 37.53 14.23
N GLN A 189 0.69 38.21 14.96
CA GLN A 189 -0.30 37.64 15.88
C GLN A 189 -1.70 37.91 15.34
N ILE A 190 -2.55 36.89 15.37
CA ILE A 190 -3.94 36.98 14.98
C ILE A 190 -4.79 36.86 16.25
N ASP A 191 -5.51 37.92 16.60
CA ASP A 191 -6.54 37.86 17.63
C ASP A 191 -7.81 37.29 17.01
N THR A 192 -8.07 36.03 17.32
CA THR A 192 -9.21 35.27 16.79
C THR A 192 -10.51 35.55 17.55
N GLY A 193 -10.42 36.22 18.72
CA GLY A 193 -11.52 36.40 19.66
C GLY A 193 -12.14 35.09 20.17
N ILE A 194 -11.48 33.94 19.97
CA ILE A 194 -11.96 32.61 20.39
C ILE A 194 -11.64 32.44 21.88
N LYS A 195 -12.67 32.33 22.72
CA LYS A 195 -12.53 32.26 24.18
C LYS A 195 -12.65 30.85 24.73
N SER A 196 -13.11 29.90 23.92
CA SER A 196 -13.37 28.52 24.34
C SER A 196 -13.05 27.50 23.25
N MET A 197 -12.81 26.26 23.66
CA MET A 197 -12.65 25.14 22.73
C MET A 197 -13.91 24.91 21.88
N ALA A 198 -15.10 25.16 22.44
CA ALA A 198 -16.36 25.05 21.71
C ALA A 198 -16.45 26.07 20.55
N GLU A 199 -16.03 27.31 20.77
CA GLU A 199 -15.95 28.33 19.70
C GLU A 199 -14.91 27.97 18.63
N LEU A 200 -13.77 27.39 19.04
CA LEU A 200 -12.76 26.90 18.09
C LEU A 200 -13.32 25.79 17.22
N LEU A 201 -13.98 24.80 17.82
CA LEU A 201 -14.63 23.70 17.09
C LEU A 201 -15.72 24.23 16.15
N GLN A 202 -16.55 25.18 16.60
CA GLN A 202 -17.56 25.80 15.74
C GLN A 202 -16.94 26.55 14.55
N LEU A 203 -15.85 27.29 14.78
CA LEU A 203 -15.12 27.98 13.73
C LEU A 203 -14.47 26.97 12.78
N GLN A 204 -13.85 25.90 13.30
CA GLN A 204 -13.29 24.81 12.52
C GLN A 204 -14.37 24.22 11.61
N THR A 205 -15.51 23.81 12.17
CA THR A 205 -16.64 23.29 11.41
C THR A 205 -17.12 24.29 10.36
N LYS A 206 -17.18 25.59 10.66
CA LYS A 206 -17.59 26.62 9.69
C LYS A 206 -16.53 26.95 8.63
N LEU A 207 -15.25 26.94 8.96
CA LEU A 207 -14.15 27.14 8.00
C LEU A 207 -14.02 25.96 7.05
N TYR A 208 -14.13 24.72 7.55
CA TYR A 208 -14.23 23.54 6.68
C TYR A 208 -15.46 23.64 5.76
N ARG A 209 -16.59 24.17 6.26
CA ARG A 209 -17.80 24.40 5.45
C ARG A 209 -17.65 25.50 4.38
N GLN A 210 -16.97 26.60 4.69
CA GLN A 210 -16.87 27.76 3.78
C GLN A 210 -15.69 27.68 2.80
N LEU A 211 -14.63 26.95 3.13
CA LEU A 211 -13.43 26.89 2.29
C LEU A 211 -13.39 25.68 1.35
N SER A 212 -14.36 24.76 1.45
CA SER A 212 -14.46 23.65 0.50
C SER A 212 -14.89 24.16 -0.88
N PRO A 213 -14.25 23.72 -1.98
CA PRO A 213 -14.72 24.04 -3.33
C PRO A 213 -16.07 23.35 -3.67
N PHE A 214 -16.56 22.43 -2.82
CA PHE A 214 -17.79 21.67 -3.01
C PHE A 214 -18.96 22.22 -2.18
N GLN A 215 -19.06 23.54 -2.03
CA GLN A 215 -20.14 24.17 -1.26
C GLN A 215 -21.52 23.72 -1.77
N GLY A 216 -22.36 23.18 -0.88
CA GLY A 216 -23.73 22.77 -1.19
C GLY A 216 -23.92 21.27 -1.45
N VAL A 217 -22.89 20.56 -1.92
CA VAL A 217 -22.91 19.09 -2.10
C VAL A 217 -22.58 18.35 -0.79
N SER A 218 -21.92 19.05 0.15
CA SER A 218 -21.33 18.50 1.39
C SER A 218 -22.24 18.49 2.61
N ARG A 219 -23.56 18.68 2.48
CA ARG A 219 -24.46 18.46 3.62
C ARG A 219 -24.56 16.96 3.91
N PHE A 220 -23.60 16.44 4.67
CA PHE A 220 -23.68 15.19 5.44
C PHE A 220 -23.94 13.90 4.65
N LEU A 221 -23.54 13.81 3.38
CA LEU A 221 -23.45 12.49 2.75
C LEU A 221 -22.22 11.77 3.28
N GLU A 222 -22.38 11.24 4.49
CA GLU A 222 -21.51 10.24 5.07
C GLU A 222 -21.79 8.92 4.35
N ILE A 223 -20.79 8.49 3.60
CA ILE A 223 -20.76 7.23 2.88
C ILE A 223 -20.22 6.18 3.82
N GLU A 224 -21.04 5.17 4.07
CA GLU A 224 -20.62 3.99 4.81
C GLU A 224 -20.29 2.85 3.85
N LEU A 225 -19.05 2.39 3.90
CA LEU A 225 -18.64 1.12 3.34
C LEU A 225 -19.00 0.01 4.34
N SER A 226 -20.12 -0.67 4.06
CA SER A 226 -20.55 -1.79 4.88
C SER A 226 -19.64 -3.01 4.72
N GLN A 227 -19.53 -3.82 5.78
CA GLN A 227 -18.79 -5.06 5.74
C GLN A 227 -19.33 -5.94 4.60
N VAL A 228 -18.42 -6.40 3.74
CA VAL A 228 -18.76 -7.33 2.68
C VAL A 228 -19.32 -8.61 3.29
N ASP A 229 -20.54 -8.98 2.88
CA ASP A 229 -21.14 -10.26 3.22
C ASP A 229 -20.10 -11.37 2.99
N ARG A 230 -19.97 -12.28 3.96
CA ARG A 230 -19.01 -13.40 3.89
C ARG A 230 -19.20 -14.22 2.61
N HIS A 231 -20.40 -14.21 2.04
CA HIS A 231 -20.71 -14.90 0.80
C HIS A 231 -20.32 -14.14 -0.48
N ARG A 232 -19.93 -12.86 -0.37
CA ARG A 232 -19.61 -11.96 -1.49
C ARG A 232 -18.18 -11.41 -1.46
N GLN A 233 -17.23 -12.22 -0.97
CA GLN A 233 -15.81 -11.83 -0.84
C GLN A 233 -15.14 -11.73 -2.22
N SER A 234 -14.28 -10.72 -2.37
CA SER A 234 -13.39 -10.58 -3.52
C SER A 234 -12.11 -11.43 -3.32
N VAL A 235 -11.41 -11.76 -4.41
CA VAL A 235 -10.07 -12.37 -4.43
C VAL A 235 -9.10 -11.54 -3.60
N PHE A 236 -9.13 -10.22 -3.72
CA PHE A 236 -8.26 -9.34 -2.95
C PHE A 236 -8.56 -9.42 -1.46
N GLN A 237 -9.83 -9.30 -1.06
CA GLN A 237 -10.24 -9.40 0.35
C GLN A 237 -9.85 -10.75 0.96
N MET A 238 -10.04 -11.82 0.19
CA MET A 238 -9.67 -13.17 0.62
C MET A 238 -8.15 -13.32 0.76
N SER A 239 -7.39 -12.84 -0.24
CA SER A 239 -5.92 -12.83 -0.20
C SER A 239 -5.41 -12.03 0.99
N ALA A 240 -6.00 -10.86 1.24
CA ALA A 240 -5.67 -10.00 2.36
C ALA A 240 -5.97 -10.67 3.70
N ARG A 241 -7.12 -11.32 3.83
CA ARG A 241 -7.49 -12.10 5.02
C ARG A 241 -6.53 -13.26 5.27
N VAL A 242 -6.17 -14.02 4.24
CA VAL A 242 -5.22 -15.14 4.37
C VAL A 242 -3.82 -14.62 4.72
N ALA A 243 -3.35 -13.56 4.07
CA ALA A 243 -2.08 -12.91 4.39
C ALA A 243 -2.06 -12.39 5.83
N ARG A 244 -3.11 -11.69 6.27
CA ARG A 244 -3.29 -11.22 7.64
C ARG A 244 -3.26 -12.37 8.64
N ASN A 245 -4.00 -13.44 8.40
CA ASN A 245 -4.02 -14.61 9.28
C ASN A 245 -2.63 -15.25 9.38
N HIS A 246 -1.90 -15.35 8.27
CA HIS A 246 -0.53 -15.84 8.27
C HIS A 246 0.46 -14.90 9.00
N LEU A 247 0.25 -13.58 8.94
CA LEU A 247 1.03 -12.61 9.70
C LEU A 247 0.77 -12.72 11.21
N LEU A 248 -0.48 -12.97 11.60
CA LEU A 248 -0.89 -13.06 13.01
C LEU A 248 -0.53 -14.38 13.66
N LEU A 249 -0.61 -15.46 12.90
CA LEU A 249 -0.37 -16.81 13.35
C LEU A 249 0.78 -17.39 12.53
N PRO A 250 2.03 -16.95 12.72
CA PRO A 250 3.14 -17.48 11.95
C PRO A 250 3.21 -19.01 12.15
N PRO A 251 3.45 -19.79 11.09
CA PRO A 251 3.52 -21.23 11.21
C PRO A 251 4.62 -21.63 12.19
N SER A 252 4.33 -22.62 13.03
CA SER A 252 5.24 -23.12 14.07
C SER A 252 6.51 -23.73 13.51
N THR A 253 6.49 -24.18 12.25
CA THR A 253 7.63 -24.78 11.57
C THR A 253 7.89 -24.06 10.25
N PRO A 254 9.11 -23.52 10.04
CA PRO A 254 9.49 -23.01 8.73
C PRO A 254 9.42 -24.15 7.72
N VAL A 255 9.06 -23.81 6.48
CA VAL A 255 9.00 -24.76 5.37
C VAL A 255 10.40 -25.30 5.14
N ALA A 256 10.63 -26.55 5.50
CA ALA A 256 11.84 -27.24 5.12
C ALA A 256 11.79 -27.46 3.61
N TRP A 257 12.73 -26.86 2.88
CA TRP A 257 12.89 -27.13 1.46
C TRP A 257 13.99 -28.17 1.25
N ASP A 258 13.82 -28.98 0.22
CA ASP A 258 14.69 -30.12 -0.05
C ASP A 258 15.99 -29.68 -0.75
N ARG A 259 17.05 -29.50 0.05
CA ARG A 259 18.38 -29.14 -0.45
C ARG A 259 18.97 -30.15 -1.43
N SER A 260 18.50 -31.41 -1.42
CA SER A 260 19.01 -32.44 -2.33
C SER A 260 18.63 -32.19 -3.79
N ARG A 261 17.64 -31.32 -4.05
CA ARG A 261 17.16 -30.98 -5.38
C ARG A 261 17.92 -29.85 -6.07
N VAL A 262 18.84 -29.17 -5.38
CA VAL A 262 19.61 -28.09 -6.00
C VAL A 262 20.46 -28.69 -7.15
N PRO A 263 20.31 -28.21 -8.40
CA PRO A 263 21.06 -28.73 -9.53
C PRO A 263 22.56 -28.74 -9.25
N THR A 264 23.21 -29.88 -9.51
CA THR A 264 24.62 -30.14 -9.18
C THR A 264 25.57 -29.05 -9.71
N MET A 265 25.23 -28.43 -10.85
CA MET A 265 26.00 -27.34 -11.44
C MET A 265 26.06 -26.06 -10.58
N ALA A 266 25.01 -25.75 -9.81
CA ALA A 266 25.00 -24.59 -8.91
C ALA A 266 26.05 -24.74 -7.79
N PHE A 267 26.39 -25.97 -7.40
CA PHE A 267 27.45 -26.26 -6.44
C PHE A 267 28.85 -26.33 -7.06
N HIS A 268 28.98 -26.94 -8.24
CA HIS A 268 30.30 -27.20 -8.81
C HIS A 268 30.90 -25.99 -9.54
N ILE A 269 30.08 -25.11 -10.11
CA ILE A 269 30.57 -23.95 -10.88
C ILE A 269 29.78 -22.68 -10.52
N PRO A 270 29.75 -22.29 -9.23
CA PRO A 270 28.91 -21.19 -8.75
C PRO A 270 29.23 -19.87 -9.47
N ASN A 271 30.51 -19.58 -9.74
CA ASN A 271 30.91 -18.34 -10.42
C ASN A 271 30.34 -18.21 -11.83
N ARG A 272 30.28 -19.31 -12.60
CA ARG A 272 29.70 -19.28 -13.94
C ARG A 272 28.20 -19.06 -13.88
N VAL A 273 27.52 -19.72 -12.94
CA VAL A 273 26.08 -19.55 -12.72
C VAL A 273 25.77 -18.11 -12.32
N VAL A 274 26.49 -17.56 -11.34
CA VAL A 274 26.35 -16.17 -10.88
C VAL A 274 26.53 -15.20 -12.04
N ASN A 275 27.62 -15.31 -12.81
CA ASN A 275 27.88 -14.40 -13.92
C ASN A 275 26.78 -14.44 -14.99
N SER A 276 26.25 -15.64 -15.29
CA SER A 276 25.12 -15.79 -16.22
C SER A 276 23.85 -15.15 -15.67
N LEU A 277 23.50 -15.36 -14.40
CA LEU A 277 22.31 -14.76 -13.79
C LEU A 277 22.41 -13.24 -13.68
N ILE A 278 23.57 -12.71 -13.32
CA ILE A 278 23.82 -11.26 -13.29
C ILE A 278 23.71 -10.65 -14.69
N LYS A 279 24.20 -11.34 -15.72
CA LYS A 279 24.01 -10.91 -17.11
C LYS A 279 22.53 -10.83 -17.47
N LEU A 280 21.71 -11.82 -17.08
CA LEU A 280 20.26 -11.79 -17.28
C LEU A 280 19.61 -10.62 -16.53
N HIS A 281 20.04 -10.34 -15.29
CA HIS A 281 19.54 -9.19 -14.54
C HIS A 281 19.68 -7.88 -15.34
N PHE A 282 20.90 -7.59 -15.80
CA PHE A 282 21.18 -6.37 -16.56
C PHE A 282 20.62 -6.36 -17.98
N GLN A 283 20.20 -7.51 -18.50
CA GLN A 283 19.59 -7.60 -19.83
C GLN A 283 18.07 -7.35 -19.79
N PHE A 284 17.39 -7.80 -18.73
CA PHE A 284 15.91 -7.85 -18.73
C PHE A 284 15.24 -7.06 -17.60
N PHE A 285 15.96 -6.72 -16.52
CA PHE A 285 15.33 -6.16 -15.31
C PHE A 285 15.84 -4.79 -14.92
N HIS A 286 17.12 -4.53 -15.16
CA HIS A 286 17.79 -3.35 -14.62
C HIS A 286 17.11 -2.03 -15.00
N ASP A 287 16.59 -1.93 -16.22
CA ASP A 287 15.97 -0.71 -16.72
C ASP A 287 14.61 -0.40 -16.07
N TYR A 288 13.97 -1.40 -15.45
CA TYR A 288 12.65 -1.27 -14.80
C TYR A 288 12.74 -1.39 -13.29
N LEU A 289 13.78 -2.06 -12.77
CA LEU A 289 14.03 -2.22 -11.34
C LEU A 289 15.50 -1.96 -11.04
N PRO A 290 15.91 -0.68 -11.02
CA PRO A 290 17.30 -0.25 -10.93
C PRO A 290 17.83 -0.31 -9.49
N PHE A 291 17.87 -1.52 -8.92
CA PHE A 291 18.35 -1.78 -7.56
C PHE A 291 19.85 -1.51 -7.37
N VAL A 292 20.64 -1.42 -8.44
CA VAL A 292 22.09 -1.21 -8.35
C VAL A 292 22.53 -0.27 -9.46
N TYR A 293 23.57 0.53 -9.22
CA TYR A 293 24.24 1.24 -10.30
C TYR A 293 25.16 0.27 -11.05
N LYS A 294 24.82 -0.04 -12.30
CA LYS A 294 25.43 -1.12 -13.10
C LYS A 294 26.95 -1.09 -13.13
N ASP A 295 27.55 0.05 -13.47
CA ASP A 295 29.00 0.15 -13.66
C ASP A 295 29.77 -0.01 -12.35
N ALA A 296 29.29 0.64 -11.28
CA ALA A 296 29.86 0.47 -9.94
C ALA A 296 29.73 -0.97 -9.44
N TYR A 297 28.56 -1.58 -9.63
CA TYR A 297 28.32 -2.96 -9.23
C TYR A 297 29.21 -3.95 -10.01
N LEU A 298 29.32 -3.80 -11.33
CA LEU A 298 30.19 -4.67 -12.15
C LEU A 298 31.68 -4.48 -11.81
N ALA A 299 32.10 -3.26 -11.48
CA ALA A 299 33.46 -3.03 -10.98
C ALA A 299 33.69 -3.74 -9.64
N HIS A 300 32.75 -3.63 -8.70
CA HIS A 300 32.79 -4.34 -7.43
C HIS A 300 32.82 -5.86 -7.63
N LEU A 301 31.96 -6.41 -8.48
CA LEU A 301 31.88 -7.84 -8.76
C LEU A 301 33.21 -8.42 -9.27
N ARG A 302 33.96 -7.68 -10.10
CA ARG A 302 35.29 -8.10 -10.60
C ARG A 302 36.36 -8.14 -9.50
N GLN A 303 36.18 -7.36 -8.43
CA GLN A 303 37.10 -7.31 -7.29
C GLN A 303 36.80 -8.39 -6.24
N LEU A 304 35.62 -9.02 -6.29
CA LEU A 304 35.24 -10.06 -5.34
C LEU A 304 36.05 -11.34 -5.58
N LYS A 305 36.69 -11.84 -4.51
CA LYS A 305 37.35 -13.15 -4.52
C LYS A 305 36.35 -14.30 -4.66
N ASP A 306 35.20 -14.18 -4.00
CA ASP A 306 34.10 -15.14 -4.05
C ASP A 306 32.76 -14.38 -4.13
N PRO A 307 32.13 -14.32 -5.32
CA PRO A 307 30.81 -13.69 -5.51
C PRO A 307 29.72 -14.27 -4.61
N MET A 308 29.85 -15.52 -4.14
CA MET A 308 28.87 -16.16 -3.26
C MET A 308 28.85 -15.59 -1.84
N GLN A 309 29.88 -14.83 -1.43
CA GLN A 309 29.92 -14.14 -0.14
C GLN A 309 29.31 -12.73 -0.21
N CYS A 310 29.01 -12.22 -1.41
CA CYS A 310 28.37 -10.92 -1.56
C CYS A 310 26.84 -11.08 -1.43
N PRO A 311 26.21 -10.52 -0.38
CA PRO A 311 24.77 -10.65 -0.16
C PRO A 311 23.99 -10.00 -1.30
N LEU A 312 24.49 -8.90 -1.85
CA LEU A 312 23.86 -8.22 -2.99
C LEU A 312 23.84 -9.10 -4.24
N THR A 313 24.97 -9.75 -4.57
CA THR A 313 25.05 -10.67 -5.71
C THR A 313 24.11 -11.85 -5.54
N THR A 314 24.09 -12.48 -4.37
CA THR A 314 23.19 -13.61 -4.09
C THR A 314 21.71 -13.19 -4.05
N ALA A 315 21.37 -11.99 -3.58
CA ALA A 315 20.03 -11.44 -3.67
C ALA A 315 19.58 -11.28 -5.14
N LEU A 316 20.41 -10.70 -6.00
CA LEU A 316 20.13 -10.56 -7.43
C LEU A 316 19.95 -11.91 -8.12
N CYS A 317 20.79 -12.90 -7.80
CA CYS A 317 20.63 -14.25 -8.33
C CYS A 317 19.30 -14.90 -7.90
N SER A 318 18.92 -14.74 -6.62
CA SER A 318 17.61 -15.22 -6.12
C SER A 318 16.45 -14.54 -6.85
N TYR A 319 16.53 -13.21 -7.02
CA TYR A 319 15.55 -12.41 -7.75
C TYR A 319 15.37 -12.89 -9.20
N VAL A 320 16.47 -13.08 -9.94
CA VAL A 320 16.44 -13.55 -11.33
C VAL A 320 15.85 -14.96 -11.40
N CYS A 321 16.19 -15.86 -10.47
CA CYS A 321 15.63 -17.21 -10.46
C CYS A 321 14.12 -17.24 -10.15
N CYS A 322 13.55 -16.22 -9.51
CA CYS A 322 12.09 -16.10 -9.33
C CYS A 322 11.36 -15.54 -10.56
N GLY A 323 12.08 -15.14 -11.62
CA GLY A 323 11.49 -14.63 -12.85
C GLY A 323 10.87 -15.70 -13.76
N TYR A 324 10.08 -15.23 -14.72
CA TYR A 324 9.48 -16.04 -15.77
C TYR A 324 10.10 -15.75 -17.14
N TYR A 325 10.56 -16.78 -17.86
CA TYR A 325 11.32 -16.61 -19.10
C TYR A 325 10.91 -17.65 -20.13
N LYS A 326 10.12 -17.26 -21.12
CA LYS A 326 9.77 -18.13 -22.26
C LYS A 326 10.65 -17.87 -23.47
N ASP A 327 10.76 -16.60 -23.87
CA ASP A 327 11.42 -16.23 -25.13
C ASP A 327 12.89 -15.89 -24.97
N ILE A 328 13.46 -16.14 -23.79
CA ILE A 328 14.92 -16.11 -23.66
C ILE A 328 15.45 -17.36 -24.37
N PRO A 329 16.32 -17.21 -25.39
CA PRO A 329 16.96 -18.35 -26.03
C PRO A 329 17.60 -19.25 -24.96
N PRO A 330 17.43 -20.58 -25.05
CA PRO A 330 17.96 -21.50 -24.05
C PRO A 330 19.40 -21.13 -23.71
N ILE A 331 19.62 -20.77 -22.45
CA ILE A 331 20.93 -20.38 -22.00
C ILE A 331 21.75 -21.64 -22.00
N LYS A 332 22.61 -21.81 -23.02
CA LYS A 332 23.43 -23.02 -23.20
C LYS A 332 24.20 -23.41 -21.93
N ASP A 333 24.52 -22.41 -21.12
CA ASP A 333 25.26 -22.54 -19.88
C ASP A 333 24.39 -22.94 -18.67
N LEU A 334 23.07 -22.82 -18.75
CA LEU A 334 22.11 -23.07 -17.68
C LEU A 334 20.87 -23.85 -18.18
N PRO A 335 21.01 -25.13 -18.59
CA PRO A 335 19.89 -25.92 -19.10
C PRO A 335 18.72 -26.09 -18.11
N TRP A 336 19.01 -26.09 -16.80
CA TRP A 336 17.99 -26.15 -15.74
C TRP A 336 17.13 -24.87 -15.66
N PHE A 337 17.58 -23.75 -16.24
CA PHE A 337 16.90 -22.47 -16.12
C PHE A 337 15.54 -22.42 -16.83
N ASN A 338 15.29 -23.35 -17.76
CA ASN A 338 14.01 -23.48 -18.44
C ASN A 338 12.94 -24.19 -17.58
N ASN A 339 13.35 -24.91 -16.53
CA ASN A 339 12.41 -25.57 -15.62
C ASN A 339 12.10 -24.64 -14.43
N SER A 340 10.83 -24.29 -14.23
CA SER A 340 10.40 -23.38 -13.17
C SER A 340 10.68 -23.93 -11.75
N GLN A 341 10.59 -25.25 -11.55
CA GLN A 341 10.88 -25.90 -10.27
C GLN A 341 12.38 -25.90 -9.94
N ASP A 342 13.23 -26.13 -10.93
CA ASP A 342 14.69 -26.03 -10.76
C ASP A 342 15.10 -24.58 -10.47
N ARG A 343 14.53 -23.61 -11.22
CA ARG A 343 14.70 -22.17 -10.94
C ARG A 343 14.33 -21.84 -9.50
N ARG A 344 13.17 -22.29 -9.04
CA ARG A 344 12.71 -22.11 -7.65
C ARG A 344 13.70 -22.67 -6.64
N THR A 345 14.23 -23.86 -6.88
CA THR A 345 15.19 -24.52 -5.98
C THR A 345 16.53 -23.78 -5.94
N VAL A 346 16.99 -23.26 -7.08
CA VAL A 346 18.19 -22.41 -7.12
C VAL A 346 17.94 -21.04 -6.47
N ALA A 347 16.73 -20.49 -6.59
CA ALA A 347 16.36 -19.25 -5.91
C ALA A 347 16.43 -19.40 -4.38
N GLU A 348 15.97 -20.53 -3.83
CA GLU A 348 16.10 -20.88 -2.40
C GLU A 348 17.56 -20.98 -1.97
N TYR A 349 18.41 -21.62 -2.78
CA TYR A 349 19.84 -21.71 -2.51
C TYR A 349 20.49 -20.33 -2.38
N PHE A 350 20.26 -19.43 -3.33
CA PHE A 350 20.79 -18.07 -3.28
C PHE A 350 20.17 -17.23 -2.16
N TYR A 351 18.87 -17.41 -1.91
CA TYR A 351 18.18 -16.78 -0.79
C TYR A 351 18.82 -17.14 0.55
N GLU A 352 19.03 -18.43 0.83
CA GLU A 352 19.67 -18.89 2.08
C GLU A 352 21.07 -18.30 2.26
N ARG A 353 21.84 -18.22 1.18
CA ARG A 353 23.18 -17.60 1.20
C ARG A 353 23.11 -16.11 1.51
N CYS A 354 22.20 -15.38 0.86
CA CYS A 354 21.98 -13.97 1.13
C CYS A 354 21.56 -13.74 2.59
N ARG A 355 20.59 -14.50 3.09
CA ARG A 355 20.09 -14.39 4.47
C ARG A 355 21.18 -14.69 5.51
N ALA A 356 22.00 -15.71 5.28
CA ALA A 356 23.10 -16.04 6.18
C ALA A 356 24.10 -14.89 6.36
N VAL A 357 24.37 -14.13 5.29
CA VAL A 357 25.22 -12.93 5.37
C VAL A 357 24.45 -11.74 5.93
N LEU A 358 23.17 -11.55 5.54
CA LEU A 358 22.33 -10.46 6.05
C LEU A 358 22.18 -10.49 7.57
N ASP A 359 22.00 -11.67 8.15
CA ASP A 359 21.89 -11.85 9.60
C ASP A 359 23.16 -11.41 10.36
N ASP A 360 24.32 -11.39 9.68
CA ASP A 360 25.60 -10.94 10.23
C ASP A 360 25.83 -9.43 10.04
N ILE A 361 25.14 -8.75 9.11
CA ILE A 361 25.51 -7.40 8.65
C ILE A 361 24.44 -6.33 8.85
N TYR A 362 23.19 -6.69 9.18
CA TYR A 362 22.08 -5.72 9.16
C TYR A 362 22.21 -4.59 10.19
N ASP A 363 23.05 -4.78 11.22
CA ASP A 363 23.41 -3.80 12.24
C ASP A 363 24.79 -3.16 12.03
N ASP A 364 25.48 -3.47 10.93
CA ASP A 364 26.74 -2.81 10.60
C ASP A 364 26.44 -1.39 10.04
N PRO A 365 26.86 -0.32 10.74
CA PRO A 365 26.58 1.06 10.31
C PRO A 365 27.17 1.39 8.93
N ASN A 366 28.23 0.70 8.52
CA ASN A 366 28.90 0.91 7.23
C ASN A 366 28.25 0.13 6.08
N ARG A 367 27.32 -0.78 6.39
CA ARG A 367 26.64 -1.64 5.41
C ARG A 367 25.12 -1.47 5.44
N ARG A 368 24.65 -0.37 6.01
CA ARG A 368 23.22 -0.01 6.10
C ARG A 368 22.55 0.03 4.73
N LEU A 369 23.12 0.76 3.76
CA LEU A 369 22.55 0.83 2.41
C LEU A 369 22.56 -0.54 1.72
N GLU A 370 23.67 -1.28 1.80
CA GLU A 370 23.76 -2.63 1.23
C GLU A 370 22.71 -3.58 1.83
N THR A 371 22.46 -3.50 3.14
CA THR A 371 21.41 -4.27 3.83
C THR A 371 20.04 -3.95 3.26
N VAL A 372 19.70 -2.66 3.12
CA VAL A 372 18.44 -2.20 2.50
C VAL A 372 18.32 -2.71 1.07
N MET A 373 19.38 -2.60 0.26
CA MET A 373 19.40 -3.07 -1.12
C MET A 373 19.07 -4.56 -1.20
N CYS A 374 19.75 -5.38 -0.41
CA CYS A 374 19.55 -6.83 -0.38
C CYS A 374 18.12 -7.20 0.02
N ILE A 375 17.60 -6.58 1.09
CA ILE A 375 16.22 -6.82 1.56
C ILE A 375 15.22 -6.46 0.46
N ASN A 376 15.39 -5.30 -0.18
CA ASN A 376 14.51 -4.83 -1.23
C ASN A 376 14.51 -5.77 -2.44
N ILE A 377 15.67 -6.28 -2.85
CA ILE A 377 15.78 -7.27 -3.93
C ILE A 377 15.11 -8.60 -3.53
N LEU A 378 15.29 -9.06 -2.29
CA LEU A 378 14.71 -10.32 -1.80
C LEU A 378 13.18 -10.30 -1.68
N LYS A 379 12.53 -9.13 -1.63
CA LYS A 379 11.06 -9.02 -1.52
C LYS A 379 10.32 -9.81 -2.59
N ARG A 380 10.80 -9.81 -3.84
CA ARG A 380 10.17 -10.58 -4.92
C ARG A 380 10.17 -12.08 -4.61
N PHE A 381 11.31 -12.61 -4.17
CA PHE A 381 11.42 -14.00 -3.74
C PHE A 381 10.47 -14.27 -2.57
N LEU A 382 10.48 -13.44 -1.52
CA LEU A 382 9.64 -13.68 -0.35
C LEU A 382 8.14 -13.63 -0.68
N MET A 383 7.74 -12.70 -1.55
CA MET A 383 6.37 -12.54 -2.02
C MET A 383 5.92 -13.74 -2.87
N ASN A 384 6.70 -14.14 -3.88
CA ASN A 384 6.33 -15.23 -4.78
C ASN A 384 6.27 -16.59 -4.08
N THR A 385 6.85 -16.68 -2.88
CA THR A 385 7.00 -17.90 -2.08
C THR A 385 6.13 -17.86 -0.82
N LEU A 386 5.25 -16.86 -0.74
CA LEU A 386 4.28 -16.65 0.34
C LEU A 386 4.92 -16.56 1.74
N ARG A 387 6.19 -16.12 1.83
CA ARG A 387 6.89 -15.86 3.10
C ARG A 387 6.58 -14.47 3.64
N VAL A 388 5.30 -14.10 3.67
CA VAL A 388 4.83 -12.73 3.95
C VAL A 388 5.26 -12.25 5.34
N SER A 389 5.29 -13.14 6.34
CA SER A 389 5.73 -12.81 7.71
C SER A 389 7.22 -12.51 7.80
N GLU A 390 8.06 -13.22 7.04
CA GLU A 390 9.49 -12.92 6.94
C GLU A 390 9.74 -11.65 6.13
N MET A 391 9.01 -11.47 5.03
CA MET A 391 9.04 -10.24 4.23
C MET A 391 8.74 -9.00 5.07
N ARG A 392 7.68 -9.03 5.89
CA ARG A 392 7.33 -7.92 6.78
C ARG A 392 8.45 -7.59 7.76
N LYS A 393 9.05 -8.61 8.39
CA LYS A 393 10.15 -8.40 9.34
C LYS A 393 11.34 -7.73 8.67
N LEU A 394 11.77 -8.24 7.52
CA LEU A 394 12.91 -7.68 6.79
C LEU A 394 12.59 -6.29 6.25
N ASP A 395 11.40 -6.09 5.69
CA ASP A 395 10.95 -4.79 5.21
C ASP A 395 10.94 -3.73 6.31
N THR A 396 10.45 -4.08 7.51
CA THR A 396 10.49 -3.18 8.68
C THR A 396 11.93 -2.79 9.02
N ILE A 397 12.87 -3.74 9.01
CA ILE A 397 14.30 -3.45 9.22
C ILE A 397 14.82 -2.49 8.15
N ALA A 398 14.54 -2.76 6.87
CA ALA A 398 14.98 -1.90 5.77
C ALA A 398 14.38 -0.49 5.87
N TYR A 399 13.09 -0.38 6.19
CA TYR A 399 12.40 0.90 6.37
C TYR A 399 13.00 1.71 7.52
N LEU A 400 13.25 1.10 8.68
CA LEU A 400 13.88 1.78 9.81
C LEU A 400 15.31 2.25 9.50
N ILE A 401 16.11 1.42 8.81
CA ILE A 401 17.43 1.83 8.31
C ILE A 401 17.31 3.00 7.32
N CYS A 402 16.33 2.95 6.43
CA CYS A 402 16.04 4.02 5.48
C CYS A 402 15.69 5.35 6.17
N MET A 403 14.89 5.31 7.24
CA MET A 403 14.55 6.51 8.03
C MET A 403 15.76 7.11 8.72
N ASP A 404 16.67 6.28 9.24
CA ASP A 404 17.95 6.71 9.82
C ASP A 404 18.88 7.32 8.76
N LEU A 405 19.06 6.62 7.62
CA LEU A 405 19.86 7.10 6.50
C LEU A 405 19.30 8.39 5.87
N LYS A 406 17.98 8.58 5.85
CA LYS A 406 17.35 9.79 5.29
C LYS A 406 17.93 11.07 5.91
N ASN A 407 18.13 11.08 7.23
CA ASN A 407 18.74 12.22 7.92
C ASN A 407 20.20 12.41 7.50
N HIS A 408 20.96 11.33 7.36
CA HIS A 408 22.35 11.37 6.88
C HIS A 408 22.47 11.99 5.48
N TYR A 409 21.62 11.60 4.54
CA TYR A 409 21.65 12.10 3.17
C TYR A 409 21.08 13.51 2.99
N LYS A 410 20.11 13.93 3.82
CA LYS A 410 19.60 15.31 3.81
C LYS A 410 20.69 16.34 4.11
N HIS A 411 21.58 16.04 5.07
CA HIS A 411 22.68 16.94 5.42
C HIS A 411 23.74 17.05 4.32
N ALA A 412 23.94 15.99 3.53
CA ALA A 412 24.92 16.00 2.43
C ALA A 412 24.50 16.93 1.27
N GLN A 413 23.22 16.98 0.92
CA GLN A 413 22.72 17.82 -0.20
C GLN A 413 22.94 19.32 -0.01
N LEU A 414 22.83 19.82 1.24
CA LEU A 414 22.99 21.24 1.53
C LEU A 414 24.43 21.73 1.31
N VAL A 415 25.43 20.84 1.43
CA VAL A 415 26.84 21.20 1.32
C VAL A 415 27.29 21.35 -0.13
N ASP A 416 26.76 20.54 -1.05
CA ASP A 416 27.17 20.55 -2.47
C ASP A 416 26.46 21.63 -3.30
N LEU A 417 25.24 22.03 -2.93
CA LEU A 417 24.48 23.05 -3.67
C LEU A 417 24.86 24.49 -3.30
N GLU A 418 25.35 24.74 -2.09
CA GLU A 418 25.70 26.09 -1.63
C GLU A 418 27.18 26.48 -1.87
N GLY A 419 28.03 25.54 -2.33
CA GLY A 419 29.48 25.65 -2.14
C GLY A 419 30.40 25.91 -3.35
N GLN A 420 29.95 25.77 -4.61
CA GLN A 420 30.87 25.88 -5.75
C GLN A 420 30.22 26.63 -6.94
N PRO A 421 30.37 27.97 -7.04
CA PRO A 421 30.40 28.59 -8.37
C PRO A 421 31.50 27.89 -9.17
N PHE A 422 31.16 27.41 -10.38
CA PHE A 422 32.09 26.76 -11.30
C PHE A 422 33.48 27.43 -11.23
N PRO A 423 34.56 26.70 -10.87
CA PRO A 423 35.86 27.32 -10.74
C PRO A 423 36.25 27.92 -12.08
N SER A 424 36.25 29.25 -12.13
CA SER A 424 36.85 30.00 -13.22
C SER A 424 38.33 29.66 -13.23
N PRO A 425 38.94 29.34 -14.39
CA PRO A 425 40.33 28.94 -14.48
C PRO A 425 41.21 30.14 -14.11
N THR A 426 41.54 30.26 -12.82
CA THR A 426 42.41 31.33 -12.33
C THR A 426 43.81 30.75 -12.20
N PRO A 427 44.83 31.35 -12.83
CA PRO A 427 46.19 30.84 -12.80
C PRO A 427 46.73 30.82 -11.36
N ALA A 428 47.29 29.67 -10.98
CA ALA A 428 47.80 29.39 -9.64
C ALA A 428 48.88 30.41 -9.23
N SER A 429 48.69 31.03 -8.06
CA SER A 429 49.74 31.84 -7.42
C SER A 429 50.67 30.92 -6.61
N PRO A 430 51.99 30.93 -6.87
CA PRO A 430 52.95 30.10 -6.14
C PRO A 430 53.35 30.79 -4.82
N GLY A 431 52.99 30.22 -3.66
CA GLY A 431 53.59 30.70 -2.40
C GLY A 431 52.97 30.31 -1.06
N SER A 432 51.81 29.68 -0.99
CA SER A 432 51.18 29.37 0.31
C SER A 432 51.65 28.02 0.89
N PRO A 433 52.08 27.98 2.17
CA PRO A 433 52.49 26.74 2.83
C PRO A 433 51.29 25.80 3.09
N PRO A 434 51.49 24.48 3.12
CA PRO A 434 50.43 23.50 3.28
C PRO A 434 49.84 23.57 4.70
N SER A 435 48.64 24.13 4.81
CA SER A 435 47.82 24.00 6.02
C SER A 435 47.39 22.55 6.21
N SER A 436 47.49 22.09 7.45
CA SER A 436 47.14 20.75 7.94
C SER A 436 45.81 20.25 7.34
N PRO A 437 45.71 18.98 6.89
CA PRO A 437 44.46 18.43 6.38
C PRO A 437 43.46 18.32 7.53
N SER A 438 42.57 19.30 7.67
CA SER A 438 41.38 19.13 8.50
C SER A 438 40.58 18.00 7.87
N ALA A 439 40.26 16.96 8.65
CA ALA A 439 39.48 15.82 8.19
C ALA A 439 38.09 16.32 7.76
N SER A 440 37.94 16.63 6.47
CA SER A 440 36.65 16.93 5.88
C SER A 440 35.77 15.69 6.04
N PRO A 441 34.49 15.85 6.40
CA PRO A 441 33.56 14.74 6.43
C PRO A 441 33.57 14.02 5.07
N PRO A 442 33.44 12.68 5.04
CA PRO A 442 33.45 11.92 3.81
C PRO A 442 32.33 12.42 2.90
N THR A 443 32.70 12.93 1.72
CA THR A 443 31.75 13.35 0.68
C THR A 443 31.00 12.12 0.18
N VAL A 444 29.71 12.05 0.48
CA VAL A 444 28.80 11.04 -0.04
C VAL A 444 28.77 11.17 -1.56
N SER A 445 28.95 10.06 -2.29
CA SER A 445 28.91 10.12 -3.75
C SER A 445 27.48 10.34 -4.26
N ILE A 446 27.31 11.11 -5.34
CA ILE A 446 26.02 11.31 -6.03
C ILE A 446 25.37 9.96 -6.39
N ALA A 447 26.19 8.97 -6.78
CA ALA A 447 25.75 7.62 -7.09
C ALA A 447 25.10 6.91 -5.88
N GLU A 448 25.74 7.01 -4.72
CA GLU A 448 25.22 6.42 -3.48
C GLU A 448 23.91 7.05 -3.06
N HIS A 449 23.81 8.38 -3.14
CA HIS A 449 22.58 9.11 -2.84
C HIS A 449 21.42 8.73 -3.77
N ALA A 450 21.65 8.61 -5.08
CA ALA A 450 20.61 8.20 -6.03
C ALA A 450 20.15 6.75 -5.79
N VAL A 451 21.09 5.83 -5.51
CA VAL A 451 20.76 4.44 -5.14
C VAL A 451 19.96 4.39 -3.84
N PHE A 452 20.34 5.19 -2.84
CA PHE A 452 19.57 5.34 -1.61
C PHE A 452 18.14 5.82 -1.88
N ALA A 453 17.96 6.88 -2.69
CA ALA A 453 16.63 7.42 -3.01
C ALA A 453 15.70 6.35 -3.61
N ARG A 454 16.20 5.56 -4.56
CA ARG A 454 15.47 4.45 -5.20
C ARG A 454 15.02 3.41 -4.17
N HIS A 455 15.91 3.02 -3.27
CA HIS A 455 15.60 2.03 -2.24
C HIS A 455 14.73 2.57 -1.12
N TYR A 456 14.87 3.85 -0.75
CA TYR A 456 13.99 4.52 0.20
C TYR A 456 12.55 4.53 -0.30
N ALA A 457 12.33 4.93 -1.56
CA ALA A 457 10.98 4.92 -2.16
C ALA A 457 10.38 3.51 -2.17
N PHE A 458 11.16 2.49 -2.56
CA PHE A 458 10.70 1.11 -2.60
C PHE A 458 10.44 0.52 -1.21
N SER A 459 11.26 0.86 -0.21
CA SER A 459 11.04 0.46 1.19
C SER A 459 9.80 1.12 1.77
N ALA A 460 9.63 2.43 1.58
CA ALA A 460 8.45 3.15 2.05
C ALA A 460 7.17 2.58 1.45
N TRP A 461 7.14 2.37 0.13
CA TRP A 461 5.97 1.80 -0.55
C TRP A 461 5.63 0.38 -0.07
N ALA A 462 6.63 -0.51 -0.04
CA ALA A 462 6.40 -1.89 0.38
C ALA A 462 5.94 -1.98 1.85
N HIS A 463 6.44 -1.09 2.71
CA HIS A 463 6.04 -1.02 4.12
C HIS A 463 4.55 -0.73 4.25
N VAL A 464 4.04 0.21 3.47
CA VAL A 464 2.62 0.59 3.43
C VAL A 464 1.76 -0.56 2.94
N CYS A 465 2.18 -1.19 1.84
CA CYS A 465 1.49 -2.36 1.30
C CYS A 465 1.49 -3.53 2.30
N LEU A 466 2.49 -3.65 3.17
CA LEU A 466 2.58 -4.74 4.14
C LEU A 466 1.79 -4.45 5.42
N ASP A 467 1.82 -3.20 5.89
CA ASP A 467 1.06 -2.79 7.06
C ASP A 467 -0.45 -2.76 6.80
N PHE A 468 -0.85 -2.65 5.53
CA PHE A 468 -2.22 -2.94 5.10
C PHE A 468 -2.77 -4.26 5.65
N PHE A 469 -1.96 -5.31 5.78
CA PHE A 469 -2.43 -6.64 6.21
C PHE A 469 -2.46 -6.82 7.73
N THR A 470 -2.37 -5.75 8.53
CA THR A 470 -2.04 -5.83 9.96
C THR A 470 -3.20 -5.32 10.81
N PRO A 471 -3.52 -5.98 11.94
CA PRO A 471 -4.75 -5.69 12.68
C PRO A 471 -4.72 -4.38 13.44
N ASP A 472 -3.54 -3.93 13.87
CA ASP A 472 -3.39 -2.72 14.66
C ASP A 472 -3.65 -1.45 13.84
N GLY A 473 -3.87 -1.61 12.53
CA GLY A 473 -3.76 -0.53 11.58
C GLY A 473 -2.32 -0.01 11.56
N PRO A 474 -1.87 0.60 10.47
CA PRO A 474 -0.70 1.43 10.56
C PRO A 474 -1.09 2.66 11.42
N ASP A 475 -0.23 3.10 12.35
CA ASP A 475 -0.32 4.46 12.95
C ASP A 475 0.05 5.48 11.86
N LEU A 476 -0.81 5.53 10.85
CA LEU A 476 -0.55 6.14 9.57
C LEU A 476 -0.30 7.64 9.73
N GLU A 477 -1.05 8.30 10.60
CA GLU A 477 -0.92 9.73 10.86
C GLU A 477 0.52 10.15 11.21
N GLY A 478 1.25 9.29 11.92
CA GLY A 478 2.66 9.52 12.26
C GLY A 478 3.61 9.33 11.07
N TYR A 479 3.39 8.29 10.25
CA TYR A 479 4.28 7.96 9.15
C TYR A 479 4.17 8.94 7.98
N HIS A 480 2.97 9.38 7.59
CA HIS A 480 2.81 10.20 6.37
C HIS A 480 3.40 11.59 6.48
N LYS A 481 3.28 12.23 7.65
CA LYS A 481 3.90 13.54 7.89
C LYS A 481 5.42 13.49 7.73
N SER A 482 6.02 12.30 7.81
CA SER A 482 7.46 12.09 7.68
C SER A 482 7.91 11.72 6.27
N TRP A 483 7.00 11.51 5.31
CA TRP A 483 7.40 11.10 3.97
C TRP A 483 7.74 12.31 3.11
N ASP A 484 9.05 12.50 2.94
CA ASP A 484 9.56 13.40 1.92
C ASP A 484 10.04 12.52 0.77
N LEU A 485 9.39 12.62 -0.38
CA LEU A 485 9.86 11.96 -1.59
C LEU A 485 11.20 12.54 -1.99
N ILE A 486 12.22 11.69 -2.03
CA ILE A 486 13.51 12.03 -2.61
C ILE A 486 13.38 11.81 -4.12
N PRO A 487 13.70 12.82 -4.96
CA PRO A 487 13.66 12.66 -6.41
C PRO A 487 14.47 11.46 -6.87
N LEU A 488 13.91 10.65 -7.77
CA LEU A 488 14.58 9.49 -8.32
C LEU A 488 15.45 9.93 -9.50
N LEU A 489 16.73 10.15 -9.24
CA LEU A 489 17.65 10.69 -10.24
C LEU A 489 18.31 9.58 -11.08
N PRO A 490 18.45 9.77 -12.41
CA PRO A 490 19.29 8.92 -13.25
C PRO A 490 20.77 9.16 -12.95
N LEU A 491 21.59 8.13 -13.15
CA LEU A 491 23.04 8.18 -13.01
C LEU A 491 23.76 8.21 -14.38
N PRO A 492 25.01 8.69 -14.43
CA PRO A 492 25.79 8.68 -15.67
C PRO A 492 25.90 7.28 -16.29
N GLY A 493 25.65 7.17 -17.59
CA GLY A 493 25.73 5.89 -18.33
C GLY A 493 24.48 5.00 -18.26
N GLU A 494 23.45 5.39 -17.50
CA GLU A 494 22.16 4.69 -17.50
C GLU A 494 21.38 4.91 -18.81
N SER A 495 20.57 3.91 -19.20
CA SER A 495 19.81 3.93 -20.45
C SER A 495 18.71 5.00 -20.42
N ASN A 496 18.25 5.40 -21.62
CA ASN A 496 17.11 6.33 -21.71
C ASN A 496 15.82 5.72 -21.15
N THR A 497 15.60 4.42 -21.39
CA THR A 497 14.46 3.69 -20.83
C THR A 497 14.45 3.74 -19.31
N LEU A 498 15.61 3.50 -18.68
CA LEU A 498 15.75 3.59 -17.23
C LEU A 498 15.44 5.01 -16.71
N ARG A 499 15.94 6.04 -17.39
CA ARG A 499 15.63 7.43 -17.04
C ARG A 499 14.12 7.72 -17.08
N GLN A 500 13.47 7.37 -18.20
CA GLN A 500 12.03 7.54 -18.38
C GLN A 500 11.26 6.79 -17.29
N TYR A 501 11.71 5.59 -16.92
CA TYR A 501 11.07 4.81 -15.87
C TYR A 501 11.22 5.43 -14.48
N LEU A 502 12.38 5.97 -14.13
CA LEU A 502 12.59 6.68 -12.85
C LEU A 502 11.73 7.96 -12.74
N GLU A 503 11.62 8.70 -13.84
CA GLU A 503 10.76 9.89 -13.94
C GLU A 503 9.28 9.52 -13.80
N MET A 504 8.84 8.49 -14.52
CA MET A 504 7.49 7.93 -14.43
C MET A 504 7.15 7.47 -13.00
N GLN A 505 8.07 6.76 -12.32
CA GLN A 505 7.90 6.38 -10.92
C GLN A 505 7.79 7.60 -9.99
N SER A 506 8.58 8.64 -10.23
CA SER A 506 8.52 9.87 -9.45
C SER A 506 7.14 10.54 -9.57
N HIS A 507 6.59 10.60 -10.78
CA HIS A 507 5.23 11.10 -11.01
C HIS A 507 4.16 10.24 -10.32
N TYR A 508 4.27 8.92 -10.41
CA TYR A 508 3.34 8.00 -9.76
C TYR A 508 3.38 8.12 -8.23
N PHE A 509 4.57 8.15 -7.64
CA PHE A 509 4.68 8.33 -6.19
C PHE A 509 4.11 9.68 -5.74
N ALA A 510 4.29 10.75 -6.52
CA ALA A 510 3.67 12.03 -6.19
C ALA A 510 2.12 11.96 -6.12
N LEU A 511 1.49 11.15 -6.98
CA LEU A 511 0.04 10.91 -6.92
C LEU A 511 -0.35 10.10 -5.69
N VAL A 512 0.33 8.97 -5.46
CA VAL A 512 0.04 8.06 -4.35
C VAL A 512 0.19 8.77 -2.99
N LEU A 513 1.15 9.68 -2.89
CA LEU A 513 1.40 10.46 -1.67
C LEU A 513 0.53 11.72 -1.56
N ALA A 514 -0.30 12.01 -2.56
CA ALA A 514 -1.19 13.15 -2.48
C ALA A 514 -2.19 12.94 -1.32
N PRO A 515 -2.38 13.91 -0.41
CA PRO A 515 -3.24 13.73 0.77
C PRO A 515 -4.66 13.27 0.42
N ALA A 516 -5.22 13.74 -0.69
CA ALA A 516 -6.56 13.34 -1.13
C ALA A 516 -6.64 11.86 -1.54
N VAL A 517 -5.60 11.32 -2.17
CA VAL A 517 -5.51 9.89 -2.53
C VAL A 517 -5.32 9.07 -1.28
N TYR A 518 -4.31 9.43 -0.50
CA TYR A 518 -3.93 8.68 0.68
C TYR A 518 -5.08 8.56 1.70
N ASN A 519 -5.78 9.66 2.01
CA ASN A 519 -6.89 9.67 2.97
C ASN A 519 -8.03 8.74 2.55
N LEU A 520 -8.40 8.73 1.26
CA LEU A 520 -9.44 7.82 0.78
C LEU A 520 -8.96 6.36 0.82
N PHE A 521 -7.70 6.13 0.47
CA PHE A 521 -7.10 4.80 0.47
C PHE A 521 -7.09 4.14 1.85
N GLU A 522 -6.84 4.89 2.92
CA GLU A 522 -6.93 4.38 4.30
C GLU A 522 -8.33 3.82 4.61
N HIS A 523 -9.38 4.53 4.19
CA HIS A 523 -10.77 4.09 4.36
C HIS A 523 -11.10 2.85 3.52
N ILE A 524 -10.68 2.85 2.26
CA ILE A 524 -10.85 1.70 1.36
C ILE A 524 -10.15 0.47 1.92
N GLN A 525 -8.91 0.63 2.36
CA GLN A 525 -8.11 -0.43 2.94
C GLN A 525 -8.81 -1.04 4.17
N THR A 526 -9.26 -0.19 5.09
CA THR A 526 -9.98 -0.63 6.28
C THR A 526 -11.27 -1.38 5.90
N ALA A 527 -11.99 -0.93 4.87
CA ALA A 527 -13.15 -1.64 4.32
C ALA A 527 -12.81 -2.99 3.68
N LEU A 528 -11.69 -3.08 2.95
CA LEU A 528 -11.20 -4.32 2.31
C LEU A 528 -10.78 -5.38 3.34
N LEU A 529 -10.35 -4.96 4.55
CA LEU A 529 -10.11 -5.87 5.67
C LEU A 529 -11.40 -6.36 6.35
N GLY A 530 -12.57 -5.93 5.87
CA GLY A 530 -13.87 -6.32 6.36
C GLY A 530 -14.35 -5.50 7.56
N TYR A 531 -13.73 -4.35 7.84
CA TYR A 531 -14.25 -3.40 8.83
C TYR A 531 -15.28 -2.45 8.20
N ARG A 532 -16.16 -1.93 9.03
CA ARG A 532 -17.12 -0.89 8.64
C ARG A 532 -16.40 0.45 8.69
N VAL A 533 -16.49 1.24 7.62
CA VAL A 533 -15.84 2.55 7.53
C VAL A 533 -16.84 3.55 7.03
N ALA A 534 -16.85 4.73 7.63
CA ALA A 534 -17.62 5.86 7.15
C ALA A 534 -16.67 7.00 6.77
N PHE A 535 -16.97 7.70 5.68
CA PHE A 535 -16.24 8.89 5.25
C PHE A 535 -17.16 9.84 4.49
N ASP A 536 -16.80 11.13 4.49
CA ASP A 536 -17.57 12.15 3.78
C ASP A 536 -17.40 12.02 2.25
N LEU A 537 -18.50 12.20 1.50
CA LEU A 537 -18.46 12.28 0.03
C LEU A 537 -17.38 13.25 -0.48
N GLU A 538 -17.10 14.32 0.25
CA GLU A 538 -16.05 15.28 -0.08
C GLU A 538 -14.66 14.62 -0.22
N ILE A 539 -14.34 13.61 0.60
CA ILE A 539 -13.06 12.89 0.50
C ILE A 539 -12.96 12.19 -0.86
N PHE A 540 -14.05 11.58 -1.33
CA PHE A 540 -14.11 10.95 -2.65
C PHE A 540 -14.02 11.97 -3.79
N LEU A 541 -14.70 13.11 -3.69
CA LEU A 541 -14.64 14.16 -4.71
C LEU A 541 -13.24 14.79 -4.81
N ARG A 542 -12.58 15.00 -3.66
CA ARG A 542 -11.18 15.46 -3.62
C ARG A 542 -10.24 14.46 -4.25
N PHE A 543 -10.45 13.16 -4.02
CA PHE A 543 -9.70 12.11 -4.70
C PHE A 543 -9.84 12.22 -6.23
N GLN A 544 -11.06 12.27 -6.76
CA GLN A 544 -11.30 12.36 -8.21
C GLN A 544 -10.71 13.63 -8.82
N SER A 545 -10.86 14.78 -8.15
CA SER A 545 -10.25 16.03 -8.59
C SER A 545 -8.72 15.92 -8.63
N CYS A 546 -8.12 15.37 -7.57
CA CYS A 546 -6.68 15.21 -7.45
C CYS A 546 -6.11 14.28 -8.53
N THR A 547 -6.77 13.15 -8.82
CA THR A 547 -6.29 12.19 -9.84
C THR A 547 -6.39 12.77 -11.25
N ARG A 548 -7.49 13.49 -11.56
CA ARG A 548 -7.67 14.16 -12.86
C ARG A 548 -6.69 15.31 -13.06
N GLU A 549 -6.52 16.15 -12.06
CA GLU A 549 -5.56 17.26 -12.07
C GLU A 549 -4.12 16.76 -12.22
N TRP A 550 -3.77 15.67 -11.53
CA TRP A 550 -2.48 15.00 -11.72
C TRP A 550 -2.32 14.51 -13.16
N TRP A 551 -3.32 13.84 -13.73
CA TRP A 551 -3.27 13.35 -15.11
C TRP A 551 -3.05 14.48 -16.12
N GLN A 552 -3.76 15.59 -15.96
CA GLN A 552 -3.63 16.78 -16.81
C GLN A 552 -2.28 17.49 -16.67
N ARG A 553 -1.57 17.29 -15.56
CA ARG A 553 -0.22 17.83 -15.33
C ARG A 553 0.90 16.90 -15.77
N LEU A 554 0.60 15.63 -16.07
CA LEU A 554 1.60 14.71 -16.59
C LEU A 554 2.22 15.25 -17.88
N PRO A 555 3.55 15.16 -18.04
CA PRO A 555 4.18 15.46 -19.32
C PRO A 555 3.56 14.62 -20.47
N PRO A 556 3.40 15.16 -21.69
CA PRO A 556 2.79 14.44 -22.81
C PRO A 556 3.50 13.11 -23.18
N GLU A 557 4.78 12.99 -22.89
CA GLU A 557 5.59 11.78 -23.05
C GLU A 557 5.23 10.66 -22.07
N PHE A 558 4.55 10.96 -20.95
CA PHE A 558 4.05 9.95 -20.00
C PHE A 558 2.54 9.77 -20.09
N ARG A 559 1.83 10.72 -20.71
CA ARG A 559 0.39 10.68 -20.85
C ARG A 559 -0.05 9.76 -21.99
N LEU A 560 -0.94 8.81 -21.71
CA LEU A 560 -1.48 7.89 -22.71
C LEU A 560 -2.48 8.58 -23.66
N CYS A 561 -3.36 9.43 -23.10
CA CYS A 561 -4.37 10.19 -23.82
C CYS A 561 -4.75 11.46 -23.04
N ASP A 562 -5.43 12.41 -23.69
CA ASP A 562 -5.78 13.68 -23.04
C ASP A 562 -6.85 13.54 -21.96
N ASP A 563 -7.85 12.67 -22.17
CA ASP A 563 -8.94 12.40 -21.24
C ASP A 563 -8.88 10.96 -20.72
N PRO A 564 -8.53 10.74 -19.43
CA PRO A 564 -8.46 9.41 -18.82
C PRO A 564 -9.84 8.86 -18.44
N ASP A 565 -10.92 9.60 -18.69
CA ASP A 565 -12.29 9.19 -18.37
C ASP A 565 -13.10 8.79 -19.64
N ASP A 566 -12.55 8.98 -20.84
CA ASP A 566 -13.19 8.55 -22.11
C ASP A 566 -12.73 7.14 -22.54
N PRO A 567 -13.55 6.10 -22.34
CA PRO A 567 -13.16 4.72 -22.59
C PRO A 567 -12.87 4.42 -24.07
N ASP A 568 -13.50 5.12 -25.01
CA ASP A 568 -13.28 4.86 -26.44
C ASP A 568 -11.94 5.42 -26.89
N THR A 569 -11.62 6.66 -26.50
CA THR A 569 -10.30 7.28 -26.71
C THR A 569 -9.20 6.45 -26.06
N ILE A 570 -9.40 5.97 -24.82
CA ILE A 570 -8.43 5.14 -24.12
C ILE A 570 -8.18 3.81 -24.84
N ARG A 571 -9.23 3.08 -25.23
CA ARG A 571 -9.07 1.79 -25.91
C ARG A 571 -8.30 1.94 -27.22
N GLN A 572 -8.54 3.04 -27.95
CA GLN A 572 -7.78 3.34 -29.16
C GLN A 572 -6.33 3.68 -28.83
N ALA A 573 -6.10 4.54 -27.83
CA ALA A 573 -4.76 4.90 -27.39
C ALA A 573 -3.93 3.67 -26.93
N ILE A 574 -4.52 2.72 -26.21
CA ILE A 574 -3.84 1.47 -25.80
C ILE A 574 -3.39 0.66 -27.03
N ARG A 575 -4.24 0.55 -28.06
CA ARG A 575 -3.94 -0.22 -29.28
C ARG A 575 -2.82 0.42 -30.10
N ASP A 576 -2.82 1.74 -30.17
CA ASP A 576 -1.87 2.51 -30.97
C ASP A 576 -0.57 2.82 -30.22
N CYS A 577 -0.52 2.61 -28.91
CA CYS A 577 0.67 2.90 -28.10
C CYS A 577 1.81 1.94 -28.41
N GLU A 578 2.94 2.51 -28.81
CA GLU A 578 4.23 1.81 -28.97
C GLU A 578 5.14 1.98 -27.74
N ASP A 579 4.80 2.92 -26.85
CA ASP A 579 5.57 3.21 -25.64
C ASP A 579 5.02 2.43 -24.44
N ASP A 580 5.74 1.38 -24.05
CA ASP A 580 5.38 0.55 -22.92
C ASP A 580 5.39 1.33 -21.59
N VAL A 581 6.19 2.39 -21.44
CA VAL A 581 6.25 3.20 -20.20
C VAL A 581 4.92 3.90 -19.95
N LYS A 582 4.29 4.42 -21.02
CA LYS A 582 2.94 5.02 -20.94
C LYS A 582 1.90 4.00 -20.51
N LEU A 583 1.98 2.79 -21.05
CA LEU A 583 1.08 1.69 -20.69
C LEU A 583 1.26 1.28 -19.22
N VAL A 584 2.50 1.17 -18.73
CA VAL A 584 2.78 0.85 -17.32
C VAL A 584 2.27 1.95 -16.38
N LEU A 585 2.52 3.22 -16.70
CA LEU A 585 2.01 4.33 -15.88
C LEU A 585 0.47 4.31 -15.84
N TYR A 586 -0.16 4.04 -16.98
CA TYR A 586 -1.62 3.97 -17.04
C TYR A 586 -2.18 2.78 -16.25
N VAL A 587 -1.50 1.63 -16.25
CA VAL A 587 -1.87 0.48 -15.40
C VAL A 587 -1.79 0.85 -13.92
N PHE A 588 -0.74 1.55 -13.49
CA PHE A 588 -0.62 2.03 -12.12
C PHE A 588 -1.71 3.03 -11.74
N TYR A 589 -2.07 3.93 -12.66
CA TYR A 589 -3.21 4.83 -12.50
C TYR A 589 -4.53 4.07 -12.38
N LEU A 590 -4.77 3.09 -13.25
CA LEU A 590 -5.97 2.25 -13.23
C LEU A 590 -6.08 1.48 -11.93
N ASP A 591 -5.01 0.85 -11.46
CA ASP A 591 -4.99 0.11 -10.19
C ASP A 591 -5.40 1.00 -9.00
N LEU A 592 -4.84 2.21 -8.95
CA LEU A 592 -5.17 3.19 -7.93
C LEU A 592 -6.66 3.59 -7.97
N VAL A 593 -7.15 3.96 -9.15
CA VAL A 593 -8.53 4.45 -9.32
C VAL A 593 -9.56 3.34 -9.13
N THR A 594 -9.28 2.15 -9.67
CA THR A 594 -10.19 1.00 -9.55
C THR A 594 -10.28 0.45 -8.15
N SER A 595 -9.19 0.44 -7.37
CA SER A 595 -9.23 0.06 -5.96
C SER A 595 -10.28 0.87 -5.18
N CYS A 596 -10.49 2.14 -5.55
CA CYS A 596 -11.55 2.98 -5.01
C CYS A 596 -12.93 2.60 -5.56
N TYR A 597 -13.04 2.49 -6.88
CA TYR A 597 -14.33 2.24 -7.55
C TYR A 597 -14.92 0.86 -7.28
N VAL A 598 -14.15 -0.14 -6.86
CA VAL A 598 -14.67 -1.47 -6.51
C VAL A 598 -15.39 -1.47 -5.15
N CYS A 599 -15.06 -0.55 -4.25
CA CYS A 599 -15.63 -0.52 -2.91
C CYS A 599 -16.96 0.25 -2.84
N LEU A 600 -17.10 1.27 -3.68
CA LEU A 600 -18.24 2.20 -3.67
C LEU A 600 -19.60 1.65 -4.15
N PRO A 601 -19.70 0.62 -5.03
CA PRO A 601 -20.98 0.05 -5.43
C PRO A 601 -21.83 -0.47 -4.26
N ARG A 602 -21.21 -0.71 -3.10
CA ARG A 602 -21.86 -1.21 -1.87
C ARG A 602 -21.97 -0.13 -0.77
N ALA A 603 -21.61 1.11 -1.09
CA ALA A 603 -21.76 2.24 -0.20
C ALA A 603 -23.22 2.39 0.25
N LYS A 604 -23.44 2.75 1.51
CA LYS A 604 -24.76 3.11 2.05
C LYS A 604 -24.71 4.53 2.58
N SER A 605 -25.81 5.26 2.45
CA SER A 605 -25.96 6.54 3.15
C SER A 605 -26.25 6.28 4.62
N MET A 606 -25.54 6.95 5.52
CA MET A 606 -25.83 6.87 6.96
C MET A 606 -27.03 7.72 7.38
N SER A 607 -27.31 8.81 6.66
CA SER A 607 -28.45 9.69 6.95
C SER A 607 -29.66 9.35 6.07
N ALA A 608 -30.83 9.29 6.70
CA ALA A 608 -32.12 9.09 6.05
C ALA A 608 -32.55 10.32 5.23
N ASP A 609 -31.99 11.49 5.52
CA ASP A 609 -32.32 12.77 4.87
C ASP A 609 -31.51 13.01 3.58
N ASN A 610 -30.57 12.12 3.26
CA ASN A 610 -29.70 12.28 2.10
C ASN A 610 -30.42 11.92 0.80
N ASP A 611 -30.10 12.65 -0.27
CA ASP A 611 -30.60 12.37 -1.61
C ASP A 611 -30.14 10.98 -2.09
N PRO A 612 -31.03 9.97 -2.17
CA PRO A 612 -30.66 8.63 -2.61
C PRO A 612 -30.21 8.62 -4.07
N GLY A 613 -30.63 9.60 -4.88
CA GLY A 613 -30.29 9.71 -6.30
C GLY A 613 -28.81 9.94 -6.53
N LEU A 614 -28.18 10.81 -5.74
CA LEU A 614 -26.75 11.12 -5.88
C LEU A 614 -25.88 9.89 -5.58
N LEU A 615 -26.16 9.18 -4.48
CA LEU A 615 -25.41 7.98 -4.13
C LEU A 615 -25.58 6.88 -5.19
N GLN A 616 -26.81 6.69 -5.69
CA GLN A 616 -27.08 5.72 -6.76
C GLN A 616 -26.33 6.07 -8.05
N GLN A 617 -26.22 7.36 -8.38
CA GLN A 617 -25.47 7.83 -9.53
C GLN A 617 -23.96 7.57 -9.39
N ILE A 618 -23.40 7.82 -8.20
CA ILE A 618 -21.99 7.51 -7.89
C ILE A 618 -21.74 6.00 -7.98
N GLN A 619 -22.65 5.18 -7.44
CA GLN A 619 -22.55 3.72 -7.52
C GLN A 619 -22.56 3.24 -8.97
N SER A 620 -23.50 3.74 -9.79
CA SER A 620 -23.61 3.42 -11.21
C SER A 620 -22.35 3.80 -11.98
N MET A 621 -21.82 5.02 -11.74
CA MET A 621 -20.56 5.47 -12.31
C MET A 621 -19.39 4.54 -11.92
N CYS A 622 -19.26 4.19 -10.63
CA CYS A 622 -18.17 3.34 -10.15
C CYS A 622 -18.25 1.91 -10.72
N VAL A 623 -19.46 1.35 -10.86
CA VAL A 623 -19.68 0.05 -11.52
C VAL A 623 -19.21 0.09 -12.98
N ASN A 624 -19.62 1.10 -13.73
CA ASN A 624 -19.24 1.23 -15.13
C ASN A 624 -17.72 1.44 -15.27
N ALA A 625 -17.15 2.38 -14.50
CA ALA A 625 -15.72 2.69 -14.56
C ALA A 625 -14.85 1.48 -14.21
N SER A 626 -15.23 0.68 -13.21
CA SER A 626 -14.47 -0.52 -12.84
C SER A 626 -14.60 -1.65 -13.88
N LEU A 627 -15.77 -1.84 -14.50
CA LEU A 627 -15.92 -2.78 -15.62
C LEU A 627 -15.08 -2.41 -16.85
N GLU A 628 -14.99 -1.11 -17.15
CA GLU A 628 -14.18 -0.60 -18.24
C GLU A 628 -12.69 -0.75 -17.93
N ALA A 629 -12.29 -0.44 -16.70
CA ALA A 629 -10.91 -0.60 -16.29
C ALA A 629 -10.45 -2.07 -16.34
N ALA A 630 -11.29 -3.04 -15.97
CA ALA A 630 -10.96 -4.46 -16.12
C ALA A 630 -10.71 -4.85 -17.59
N GLU A 631 -11.44 -4.26 -18.53
CA GLU A 631 -11.18 -4.45 -19.97
C GLU A 631 -9.89 -3.78 -20.43
N MET A 632 -9.64 -2.54 -20.00
CA MET A 632 -8.41 -1.82 -20.29
C MET A 632 -7.20 -2.59 -19.76
N LEU A 633 -7.26 -3.13 -18.54
CA LEU A 633 -6.21 -3.99 -17.98
C LEU A 633 -5.96 -5.21 -18.86
N MET A 634 -7.00 -5.92 -19.32
CA MET A 634 -6.82 -7.05 -20.24
C MET A 634 -6.14 -6.63 -21.55
N LEU A 635 -6.55 -5.51 -22.15
CA LEU A 635 -5.97 -5.00 -23.40
C LEU A 635 -4.50 -4.64 -23.23
N ILE A 636 -4.16 -3.95 -22.14
CA ILE A 636 -2.78 -3.57 -21.84
C ILE A 636 -1.93 -4.82 -21.56
N MET A 637 -2.47 -5.80 -20.82
CA MET A 637 -1.72 -7.03 -20.53
C MET A 637 -1.44 -7.82 -21.82
N ALA A 638 -2.42 -7.94 -22.72
CA ALA A 638 -2.20 -8.58 -24.02
C ALA A 638 -1.13 -7.87 -24.86
N ARG A 639 -0.97 -6.55 -24.69
CA ARG A 639 0.06 -5.76 -25.36
C ARG A 639 1.44 -5.93 -24.72
N LEU A 640 1.50 -5.83 -23.38
CA LEU A 640 2.74 -5.91 -22.60
C LEU A 640 3.30 -7.34 -22.53
N ASP A 641 2.48 -8.38 -22.69
CA ASP A 641 2.94 -9.78 -22.65
C ASP A 641 3.95 -10.10 -23.75
N ALA A 642 3.90 -9.37 -24.87
CA ALA A 642 4.89 -9.44 -25.94
C ALA A 642 6.29 -8.94 -25.51
N ASN A 643 6.40 -8.18 -24.42
CA ASN A 643 7.65 -7.69 -23.88
C ASN A 643 7.96 -8.39 -22.54
N ILE A 644 8.91 -9.33 -22.60
CA ILE A 644 9.37 -10.15 -21.45
C ILE A 644 9.68 -9.31 -20.20
N SER A 645 10.18 -8.09 -20.39
CA SER A 645 10.60 -7.25 -19.28
C SER A 645 9.41 -6.74 -18.45
N TYR A 646 8.28 -6.50 -19.10
CA TYR A 646 7.06 -5.99 -18.46
C TYR A 646 6.12 -7.10 -18.02
N SER A 647 6.04 -8.21 -18.76
CA SER A 647 5.19 -9.35 -18.39
C SER A 647 5.50 -9.90 -17.00
N GLN A 648 6.75 -9.78 -16.55
CA GLN A 648 7.21 -10.22 -15.24
C GLN A 648 6.90 -9.29 -14.06
N PHE A 649 6.60 -8.01 -14.33
CA PHE A 649 6.44 -6.98 -13.32
C PHE A 649 4.99 -6.46 -13.24
N VAL A 650 4.31 -6.41 -14.38
CA VAL A 650 2.96 -5.85 -14.54
C VAL A 650 1.95 -6.96 -14.81
N GLY A 651 2.30 -7.91 -15.67
CA GLY A 651 1.41 -8.99 -16.14
C GLY A 651 0.77 -9.80 -15.00
N ASP A 652 1.57 -10.14 -14.01
CA ASP A 652 1.18 -11.08 -12.95
C ASP A 652 0.34 -10.45 -11.84
N VAL A 653 0.41 -9.14 -11.60
CA VAL A 653 -0.36 -8.49 -10.52
C VAL A 653 -1.70 -7.99 -11.04
N PHE A 654 -1.70 -7.27 -12.15
CA PHE A 654 -2.88 -6.54 -12.59
C PHE A 654 -3.91 -7.41 -13.31
N LEU A 655 -3.51 -8.57 -13.83
CA LEU A 655 -4.48 -9.54 -14.34
C LEU A 655 -5.35 -10.12 -13.20
N PHE A 656 -4.78 -10.30 -12.00
CA PHE A 656 -5.58 -10.69 -10.83
C PHE A 656 -6.48 -9.54 -10.33
N VAL A 657 -6.08 -8.27 -10.51
CA VAL A 657 -6.94 -7.11 -10.23
C VAL A 657 -8.15 -7.10 -11.15
N ALA A 658 -7.97 -7.30 -12.46
CA ALA A 658 -9.06 -7.42 -13.41
C ALA A 658 -10.03 -8.56 -13.05
N VAL A 659 -9.49 -9.72 -12.68
CA VAL A 659 -10.28 -10.87 -12.21
C VAL A 659 -11.03 -10.54 -10.92
N ASP A 660 -10.41 -9.85 -9.98
CA ASP A 660 -11.05 -9.44 -8.72
C ASP A 660 -12.26 -8.53 -8.96
N ILE A 661 -12.09 -7.51 -9.80
CA ILE A 661 -13.15 -6.58 -10.22
C ILE A 661 -14.32 -7.34 -10.85
N LEU A 662 -14.02 -8.21 -11.82
CA LEU A 662 -15.05 -8.94 -12.55
C LEU A 662 -15.75 -9.99 -11.68
N ALA A 663 -15.02 -10.66 -10.80
CA ALA A 663 -15.60 -11.59 -9.82
C ALA A 663 -16.52 -10.85 -8.84
N HIS A 664 -16.16 -9.64 -8.41
CA HIS A 664 -17.00 -8.79 -7.59
C HIS A 664 -18.32 -8.44 -8.29
N HIS A 665 -18.26 -7.98 -9.54
CA HIS A 665 -19.44 -7.59 -10.31
C HIS A 665 -20.33 -8.77 -10.70
N ALA A 666 -19.74 -9.95 -10.90
CA ALA A 666 -20.48 -11.17 -11.20
C ALA A 666 -21.33 -11.69 -10.01
N GLN A 667 -21.24 -11.03 -8.85
CA GLN A 667 -22.07 -11.25 -7.66
C GLN A 667 -23.11 -10.13 -7.44
N SER A 668 -23.27 -9.20 -8.39
CA SER A 668 -24.28 -8.14 -8.34
C SER A 668 -25.70 -8.71 -8.41
N ASP A 669 -26.66 -7.91 -7.94
CA ASP A 669 -28.09 -8.20 -8.05
C ASP A 669 -28.66 -7.79 -9.44
N ASP A 670 -27.88 -7.04 -10.24
CA ASP A 670 -28.21 -6.71 -11.63
C ASP A 670 -27.83 -7.86 -12.59
N PRO A 671 -28.81 -8.53 -13.24
CA PRO A 671 -28.55 -9.68 -14.11
C PRO A 671 -27.74 -9.33 -15.37
N ASP A 672 -27.89 -8.13 -15.93
CA ASP A 672 -27.15 -7.71 -17.12
C ASP A 672 -25.68 -7.44 -16.78
N LEU A 673 -25.44 -6.78 -15.64
CA LEU A 673 -24.10 -6.61 -15.11
C LEU A 673 -23.43 -7.97 -14.82
N VAL A 674 -24.14 -8.88 -14.17
CA VAL A 674 -23.62 -10.23 -13.87
C VAL A 674 -23.24 -10.97 -15.15
N ARG A 675 -24.09 -10.92 -16.19
CA ARG A 675 -23.80 -11.55 -17.47
C ARG A 675 -22.55 -10.94 -18.11
N LYS A 676 -22.48 -9.62 -18.25
CA LYS A 676 -21.31 -8.92 -18.80
C LYS A 676 -20.02 -9.25 -18.02
N ALA A 677 -20.09 -9.22 -16.69
CA ALA A 677 -18.96 -9.52 -15.83
C ALA A 677 -18.49 -10.98 -15.98
N LYS A 678 -19.41 -11.94 -16.07
CA LYS A 678 -19.09 -13.35 -16.33
C LYS A 678 -18.45 -13.56 -17.71
N ASP A 679 -18.98 -12.93 -18.75
CA ASP A 679 -18.44 -13.03 -20.10
C ASP A 679 -16.97 -12.53 -20.13
N LYS A 680 -16.71 -11.35 -19.54
CA LYS A 680 -15.35 -10.79 -19.42
C LYS A 680 -14.45 -11.62 -18.50
N LEU A 681 -15.00 -12.17 -17.41
CA LEU A 681 -14.26 -13.02 -16.48
C LEU A 681 -13.79 -14.31 -17.17
N ALA A 682 -14.64 -14.91 -18.01
CA ALA A 682 -14.27 -16.08 -18.81
C ALA A 682 -13.12 -15.76 -19.77
N ALA A 683 -13.14 -14.58 -20.41
CA ALA A 683 -12.03 -14.11 -21.23
C ALA A 683 -10.75 -13.91 -20.41
N CYS A 684 -10.83 -13.30 -19.22
CA CYS A 684 -9.70 -13.18 -18.29
C CYS A 684 -9.09 -14.55 -17.95
N PHE A 685 -9.93 -15.55 -17.63
CA PHE A 685 -9.44 -16.89 -17.33
C PHE A 685 -8.80 -17.55 -18.54
N GLN A 686 -9.34 -17.36 -19.74
CA GLN A 686 -8.70 -17.85 -20.96
C GLN A 686 -7.32 -17.21 -21.17
N VAL A 687 -7.19 -15.91 -20.90
CA VAL A 687 -5.88 -15.23 -20.93
C VAL A 687 -4.94 -15.80 -19.87
N LEU A 688 -5.39 -15.99 -18.61
CA LEU A 688 -4.59 -16.61 -17.54
C LEU A 688 -4.19 -18.06 -17.85
N GLU A 689 -5.09 -18.85 -18.42
CA GLU A 689 -4.85 -20.24 -18.79
C GLU A 689 -3.88 -20.36 -19.96
N ASN A 690 -3.86 -19.39 -20.85
CA ASN A 690 -2.89 -19.33 -21.94
C ASN A 690 -1.61 -18.57 -21.55
N ALA A 691 -1.63 -17.83 -20.44
CA ALA A 691 -0.49 -17.08 -19.98
C ALA A 691 0.66 -18.03 -19.64
N ASP A 692 1.80 -17.64 -20.16
CA ASP A 692 3.01 -18.41 -20.12
C ASP A 692 3.57 -18.51 -18.70
N PHE A 693 3.49 -17.41 -17.94
CA PHE A 693 3.91 -17.41 -16.54
C PHE A 693 3.05 -18.32 -15.63
N MET A 694 1.90 -18.81 -16.10
CA MET A 694 1.05 -19.73 -15.35
C MET A 694 1.43 -21.21 -15.54
N GLU A 695 2.41 -21.52 -16.40
CA GLU A 695 2.88 -22.89 -16.60
C GLU A 695 3.41 -23.51 -15.30
N GLY A 696 2.80 -24.62 -14.87
CA GLY A 696 3.14 -25.29 -13.62
C GLY A 696 2.61 -24.61 -12.35
N HIS A 697 1.75 -23.60 -12.46
CA HIS A 697 1.10 -22.93 -11.31
C HIS A 697 -0.42 -23.12 -11.29
N ARG A 698 -1.00 -23.72 -12.32
CA ARG A 698 -2.44 -24.00 -12.39
C ARG A 698 -2.81 -25.06 -11.36
N VAL A 699 -3.74 -24.72 -10.48
CA VAL A 699 -4.25 -25.60 -9.42
C VAL A 699 -5.48 -26.34 -9.94
N ASP A 700 -5.45 -27.67 -9.87
CA ASP A 700 -6.62 -28.49 -10.18
C ASP A 700 -7.67 -28.31 -9.08
N LEU A 701 -8.95 -28.23 -9.45
CA LEU A 701 -10.05 -28.04 -8.50
C LEU A 701 -10.14 -29.19 -7.50
N ALA A 702 -9.88 -30.41 -7.95
CA ALA A 702 -9.87 -31.59 -7.08
C ALA A 702 -8.70 -31.58 -6.07
N ALA A 703 -7.64 -30.83 -6.37
CA ALA A 703 -6.47 -30.67 -5.51
C ALA A 703 -6.47 -29.33 -4.74
N SER A 704 -7.48 -28.49 -4.95
CA SER A 704 -7.56 -27.14 -4.39
C SER A 704 -7.68 -27.20 -2.86
N PRO A 705 -6.70 -26.64 -2.13
CA PRO A 705 -6.78 -26.50 -0.67
C PRO A 705 -8.01 -25.73 -0.17
N LEU A 706 -8.61 -24.88 -1.01
CA LEU A 706 -9.75 -24.03 -0.65
C LEU A 706 -11.07 -24.80 -0.57
N THR A 707 -11.14 -26.00 -1.17
CA THR A 707 -12.37 -26.81 -1.20
C THR A 707 -12.66 -27.52 0.12
N HIS A 708 -11.63 -27.81 0.91
CA HIS A 708 -11.75 -28.43 2.23
C HIS A 708 -11.76 -27.33 3.28
N SER A 709 -12.93 -26.82 3.74
CA SER A 709 -13.27 -25.95 4.91
C SER A 709 -12.19 -25.20 5.75
N LEU A 710 -10.97 -25.00 5.27
CA LEU A 710 -9.77 -24.57 5.99
C LEU A 710 -9.60 -23.05 6.01
N LEU A 711 -10.55 -22.33 5.41
CA LEU A 711 -10.50 -20.88 5.21
C LEU A 711 -10.49 -20.10 6.53
N ASP A 712 -11.13 -20.64 7.57
CA ASP A 712 -11.35 -19.90 8.81
C ASP A 712 -10.28 -20.15 9.89
N SER A 713 -9.31 -21.07 9.69
CA SER A 713 -8.39 -21.44 10.79
C SER A 713 -6.90 -21.60 10.48
N ASN A 714 -6.44 -21.67 9.22
CA ASN A 714 -5.09 -22.17 8.96
C ASN A 714 -4.10 -21.17 8.36
N ALA A 715 -3.21 -20.68 9.22
CA ALA A 715 -1.88 -20.18 8.82
C ALA A 715 -1.11 -21.16 7.91
N ALA A 716 -1.42 -22.45 8.00
CA ALA A 716 -0.84 -23.48 7.17
C ALA A 716 -1.31 -23.44 5.70
N MET A 717 -2.26 -22.58 5.32
CA MET A 717 -2.76 -22.53 3.93
C MET A 717 -1.64 -22.27 2.93
N PHE A 718 -0.70 -21.36 3.23
CA PHE A 718 0.45 -21.10 2.36
C PHE A 718 1.34 -22.33 2.18
N HIS A 719 1.40 -23.24 3.15
CA HIS A 719 2.18 -24.46 3.04
C HIS A 719 1.65 -25.43 1.99
N LEU A 720 0.34 -25.42 1.77
CA LEU A 720 -0.31 -26.30 0.80
C LEU A 720 0.06 -25.93 -0.65
N TYR A 721 0.49 -24.68 -0.88
CA TYR A 721 0.95 -24.22 -2.19
C TYR A 721 2.47 -24.33 -2.40
N ASN A 722 3.25 -24.78 -1.41
CA ASN A 722 4.72 -24.88 -1.54
C ASN A 722 5.20 -25.88 -2.58
N GLN A 723 4.34 -26.81 -3.00
CA GLN A 723 4.65 -27.76 -4.06
C GLN A 723 4.74 -27.10 -5.45
N TYR A 724 4.19 -25.90 -5.61
CA TYR A 724 4.26 -25.15 -6.86
C TYR A 724 5.57 -24.35 -6.93
N PRO A 725 6.15 -24.17 -8.12
CA PRO A 725 7.37 -23.39 -8.25
C PRO A 725 7.20 -21.93 -7.81
N GLN A 726 6.02 -21.34 -8.03
CA GLN A 726 5.66 -20.02 -7.50
C GLN A 726 4.35 -20.12 -6.71
N PRO A 727 4.42 -20.42 -5.39
CA PRO A 727 3.25 -20.61 -4.53
C PRO A 727 2.24 -19.47 -4.60
N ARG A 728 2.70 -18.22 -4.76
CA ARG A 728 1.81 -17.05 -4.90
C ARG A 728 0.88 -17.15 -6.11
N TYR A 729 1.40 -17.50 -7.27
CA TYR A 729 0.57 -17.60 -8.49
C TYR A 729 -0.41 -18.75 -8.40
N ALA A 730 0.00 -19.87 -7.80
CA ALA A 730 -0.89 -20.99 -7.55
C ALA A 730 -2.04 -20.61 -6.60
N LEU A 731 -1.74 -19.92 -5.50
CA LEU A 731 -2.75 -19.41 -4.57
C LEU A 731 -3.72 -18.43 -5.26
N LEU A 732 -3.18 -17.43 -5.97
CA LEU A 732 -4.02 -16.42 -6.63
C LEU A 732 -4.93 -17.03 -7.69
N TYR A 733 -4.39 -17.93 -8.52
CA TYR A 733 -5.19 -18.66 -9.51
C TYR A 733 -6.29 -19.51 -8.87
N ASP A 734 -5.96 -20.23 -7.79
CA ASP A 734 -6.93 -21.06 -7.06
C ASP A 734 -8.02 -20.20 -6.40
N LEU A 735 -7.66 -19.07 -5.79
CA LEU A 735 -8.61 -18.10 -5.23
C LEU A 735 -9.54 -17.54 -6.31
N CYS A 736 -9.00 -17.13 -7.45
CA CYS A 736 -9.79 -16.67 -8.59
C CYS A 736 -10.78 -17.74 -9.03
N ARG A 737 -10.33 -18.99 -9.21
CA ARG A 737 -11.20 -20.09 -9.64
C ARG A 737 -12.24 -20.45 -8.59
N PHE A 738 -11.87 -20.41 -7.30
CA PHE A 738 -12.74 -20.72 -6.17
C PHE A 738 -13.87 -19.69 -6.01
N LEU A 739 -13.55 -18.40 -6.18
CA LEU A 739 -14.49 -17.29 -6.07
C LEU A 739 -15.27 -17.03 -7.37
N SER A 740 -14.79 -17.56 -8.50
CA SER A 740 -15.42 -17.38 -9.81
C SER A 740 -16.82 -18.02 -9.87
N PRO A 741 -17.86 -17.26 -10.24
CA PRO A 741 -19.21 -17.77 -10.43
C PRO A 741 -19.40 -18.49 -11.78
N LEU A 742 -18.33 -18.73 -12.54
CA LEU A 742 -18.37 -19.43 -13.84
C LEU A 742 -18.61 -20.94 -13.69
N ASN A 743 -18.23 -21.53 -12.55
CA ASN A 743 -18.44 -22.95 -12.29
C ASN A 743 -19.89 -23.22 -11.85
N GLY A 744 -20.81 -23.20 -12.80
CA GLY A 744 -22.24 -23.50 -12.60
C GLY A 744 -22.60 -24.96 -12.29
N TYR A 745 -21.67 -25.78 -11.77
CA TYR A 745 -21.85 -27.23 -11.68
C TYR A 745 -21.68 -27.88 -10.31
N MET A 746 -21.64 -27.10 -9.24
CA MET A 746 -21.87 -27.63 -7.89
C MET A 746 -23.08 -26.90 -7.29
N PRO A 747 -24.27 -27.55 -7.20
CA PRO A 747 -25.44 -26.91 -6.62
C PRO A 747 -25.12 -26.44 -5.20
N ARG A 748 -25.43 -25.17 -4.92
CA ARG A 748 -25.18 -24.48 -3.64
C ARG A 748 -25.72 -25.25 -2.42
N THR A 749 -26.73 -26.11 -2.62
CA THR A 749 -27.34 -26.97 -1.61
C THR A 749 -26.43 -28.11 -1.13
N GLN A 750 -25.58 -28.69 -2.00
CA GLN A 750 -24.62 -29.72 -1.56
C GLN A 750 -23.42 -29.17 -0.77
N ARG A 751 -23.12 -27.87 -0.89
CA ARG A 751 -22.07 -27.22 -0.09
C ARG A 751 -22.47 -27.00 1.37
N LEU A 752 -23.76 -26.84 1.67
CA LEU A 752 -24.23 -26.60 3.04
C LEU A 752 -24.59 -27.89 3.78
N GLU A 753 -25.04 -28.93 3.08
CA GLU A 753 -25.33 -30.24 3.70
C GLU A 753 -24.07 -31.01 4.14
N THR A 754 -22.89 -30.65 3.62
CA THR A 754 -21.59 -31.21 4.07
C THR A 754 -20.87 -30.32 5.10
N MET A 755 -21.48 -29.20 5.51
CA MET A 755 -20.88 -28.19 6.41
C MET A 755 -21.54 -28.11 7.80
N CYS A 756 -22.52 -28.95 8.11
CA CYS A 756 -22.95 -29.22 9.49
C CYS A 756 -22.53 -30.64 9.89
N PRO A 757 -21.91 -30.84 11.07
CA PRO A 757 -21.60 -32.17 11.59
C PRO A 757 -22.85 -33.01 11.89
#